data_AF-A0E7L5-F1
#
_entry.id   AF-A0E7L5-F1
#
_cell.length_a   1.000
_cell.length_b   1.000
_cell.length_c   1.000
_cell.angle_alpha   90.00
_cell.angle_beta   90.00
_cell.angle_gamma   90.00
#
_symmetry.space_group_name_H-M   'P 1'
#
loop_
_entity.id
_entity.type
_entity.pdbx_description
1 polymer ?
#
loop_
_entity_poly.entity_id
_entity_poly.type
_entity_poly.pdbx_seq_one_letter_code
_entity_poly.pdbx_strand_id
1 'polypeptide(L)'
;MNLKMPSIQNIHTDANSNVSQIQNDSIKRQDFSPTQISPSYLFSNNSFQPTLKIIATQKASIFGQRKETFLNSSYREISQCDIYGNLQKYKIQKQEDSLARLRGRKRSIKQHSPYTLNQQSPTSIKNIESQKKALENVIDDLKLNKIKLKKLEKSPQAKNFPVHNFYYLKNMKYIYPFQVEKSVTDLMKPFHQQRDNLLSPIQTERSLIYPQRPQIQRPQEFLDKLKNRLLKRKKTMYLPQAQIQEDPIQRKLKHFQKSIFENQCLHTIYIRPSAIRIQKYRIQDSKNESILKRCLSYRWWWQEADEADEEVQLLWSCQASSSFLSKQRTRHISDKIEFQPFEQILKICDSVEDQMKFAIEQKLCLLSPYIKIHNHIDVIDPFWTKKNLISRFQKYCTLTNQNDNDFFPFSIIVNNLGEESFYDFIRNYKTSTEIWIVLKCQNEGERIQLCENTKSVYNFIHKEYSMPSRKQQSFIVQQYIRSFVYQQIKLDLCFYLLIAQINGIVRAYLFEQFYGEQSQLNFSPLEKDMLFKSNEQFNDNYNSDKIQMKTILEYFDDCRVDYDYKILPEIKMIICEYIRSVFTQMPVKDHNFELLQVKILIDNQYKPWLIDIKPTTEFDLSTDFMKEYAQQLIDNALQLSVDVLFPSPSIWPKDKRRLIDIYSEQNDFAVVFDSRMDGQGLKSLFEEKQPESIKDDEF
;
A
#
# COMPACT_ATOMS: atom_id res chain seq x y z
N MET A 1 -12.20 29.49 52.54
CA MET A 1 -11.57 29.76 53.86
C MET A 1 -10.21 29.08 53.86
N ASN A 2 -9.15 29.86 54.13
CA ASN A 2 -7.74 29.47 54.04
C ASN A 2 -7.34 28.48 55.14
N LEU A 3 -6.57 27.44 54.80
CA LEU A 3 -5.77 26.68 55.76
C LEU A 3 -4.33 26.50 55.23
N LYS A 4 -3.38 26.94 56.07
CA LYS A 4 -1.93 26.96 55.89
C LYS A 4 -1.32 25.59 56.16
N MET A 5 -0.28 25.24 55.39
CA MET A 5 0.66 24.14 55.63
C MET A 5 1.84 24.59 56.50
N PRO A 6 2.48 23.70 57.28
CA PRO A 6 3.80 23.93 57.87
C PRO A 6 4.93 23.16 57.15
N SER A 7 6.10 23.81 57.18
CA SER A 7 7.42 23.42 56.70
C SER A 7 8.15 22.37 57.55
N ILE A 8 8.98 21.52 56.94
CA ILE A 8 10.00 20.70 57.61
C ILE A 8 11.35 20.80 56.89
N GLN A 9 12.40 20.78 57.71
CA GLN A 9 13.78 21.23 57.53
C GLN A 9 14.75 20.18 56.94
N ASN A 10 15.87 20.71 56.43
CA ASN A 10 17.11 20.05 55.99
C ASN A 10 17.83 19.26 57.09
N ILE A 11 18.52 18.17 56.70
CA ILE A 11 19.69 17.63 57.42
C ILE A 11 20.79 17.26 56.41
N HIS A 12 21.97 17.87 56.61
CA HIS A 12 23.27 17.53 56.03
C HIS A 12 23.91 16.33 56.78
N THR A 13 24.70 15.50 56.09
CA THR A 13 25.90 14.88 56.67
C THR A 13 26.98 14.65 55.60
N ASP A 14 28.18 15.13 55.91
CA ASP A 14 29.45 14.85 55.22
C ASP A 14 30.17 13.67 55.91
N ALA A 15 31.05 12.96 55.17
CA ALA A 15 32.49 12.78 55.47
C ALA A 15 33.14 11.51 54.86
N ASN A 16 34.08 11.75 53.95
CA ASN A 16 35.46 11.19 53.79
C ASN A 16 35.84 9.77 54.26
N SER A 17 36.57 9.03 53.40
CA SER A 17 38.00 8.66 53.64
C SER A 17 38.70 7.88 52.49
N ASN A 18 39.83 8.45 52.04
CA ASN A 18 41.16 7.90 51.70
C ASN A 18 41.43 6.57 50.93
N VAL A 19 42.02 6.75 49.73
CA VAL A 19 43.39 6.37 49.25
C VAL A 19 43.98 4.97 49.55
N SER A 20 44.34 4.25 48.48
CA SER A 20 45.68 3.62 48.34
C SER A 20 46.05 3.35 46.86
N GLN A 21 47.34 3.62 46.54
CA GLN A 21 48.02 3.41 45.25
C GLN A 21 48.61 1.99 45.19
N ILE A 22 48.60 1.32 44.02
CA ILE A 22 49.58 0.28 43.64
C ILE A 22 49.90 0.38 42.12
N GLN A 23 51.12 -0.03 41.80
CA GLN A 23 52.01 0.27 40.69
C GLN A 23 51.67 -0.32 39.31
N ASN A 24 52.31 0.29 38.30
CA ASN A 24 52.47 -0.13 36.92
C ASN A 24 53.11 -1.52 36.77
N ASP A 25 52.72 -2.25 35.74
CA ASP A 25 53.67 -3.06 34.96
C ASP A 25 53.24 -3.22 33.50
N SER A 26 54.24 -3.12 32.62
CA SER A 26 54.18 -3.02 31.17
C SER A 26 54.37 -4.38 30.51
N ILE A 27 53.47 -4.83 29.62
CA ILE A 27 53.76 -5.91 28.66
C ILE A 27 53.14 -5.63 27.27
N LYS A 28 53.92 -6.04 26.27
CA LYS A 28 53.95 -5.67 24.85
C LYS A 28 52.77 -6.21 24.03
N ARG A 29 52.39 -5.42 23.00
CA ARG A 29 51.46 -5.76 21.92
C ARG A 29 52.10 -6.73 20.91
N GLN A 30 51.35 -7.73 20.47
CA GLN A 30 51.58 -8.45 19.22
C GLN A 30 50.26 -8.48 18.43
N ASP A 31 50.34 -7.99 17.20
CA ASP A 31 49.25 -7.92 16.22
C ASP A 31 48.98 -9.32 15.62
N PHE A 32 47.71 -9.74 15.62
CA PHE A 32 47.21 -10.81 14.77
C PHE A 32 45.89 -10.37 14.13
N SER A 33 45.88 -10.34 12.81
CA SER A 33 44.68 -10.18 12.00
C SER A 33 44.10 -11.56 11.65
N PRO A 34 42.77 -11.78 11.75
CA PRO A 34 42.16 -12.96 11.16
C PRO A 34 41.45 -12.62 9.85
N THR A 35 41.92 -13.34 8.83
CA THR A 35 41.35 -13.61 7.52
C THR A 35 39.88 -14.03 7.56
N GLN A 36 39.08 -13.44 6.66
CA GLN A 36 37.71 -13.85 6.36
C GLN A 36 37.70 -15.21 5.64
N ILE A 37 36.94 -16.17 6.18
CA ILE A 37 36.57 -17.42 5.52
C ILE A 37 35.05 -17.40 5.38
N SER A 38 34.55 -17.41 4.15
CA SER A 38 33.13 -17.59 3.83
C SER A 38 32.89 -19.06 3.45
N PRO A 39 31.95 -19.77 4.08
CA PRO A 39 31.48 -21.05 3.56
C PRO A 39 30.23 -20.84 2.71
N SER A 40 30.34 -21.23 1.45
CA SER A 40 29.23 -21.46 0.54
C SER A 40 28.66 -22.86 0.80
N TYR A 41 27.34 -22.97 0.97
CA TYR A 41 26.66 -24.25 0.94
C TYR A 41 25.52 -24.23 -0.09
N LEU A 42 25.63 -25.17 -1.02
CA LEU A 42 24.68 -25.57 -2.05
C LEU A 42 23.76 -26.68 -1.52
N PHE A 43 22.69 -26.95 -2.29
CA PHE A 43 21.68 -28.02 -2.20
C PHE A 43 20.42 -27.69 -1.37
N SER A 44 19.19 -28.05 -1.73
CA SER A 44 18.63 -28.89 -2.81
C SER A 44 17.11 -28.63 -2.87
N ASN A 45 16.54 -28.55 -4.08
CA ASN A 45 15.09 -28.52 -4.29
C ASN A 45 14.50 -29.92 -4.10
N ASN A 46 13.59 -30.09 -3.13
CA ASN A 46 12.65 -31.20 -3.09
C ASN A 46 11.25 -30.64 -2.80
N SER A 47 10.42 -30.56 -3.84
CA SER A 47 8.99 -30.26 -3.73
C SER A 47 8.24 -31.54 -3.35
N PHE A 48 7.79 -31.62 -2.10
CA PHE A 48 6.85 -32.63 -1.63
C PHE A 48 5.41 -32.13 -1.89
N GLN A 49 4.65 -32.86 -2.68
CA GLN A 49 3.19 -32.74 -2.74
C GLN A 49 2.57 -33.85 -1.86
N PRO A 50 1.69 -33.56 -0.90
CA PRO A 50 0.83 -34.57 -0.32
C PRO A 50 -0.48 -34.63 -1.11
N THR A 51 -0.69 -35.75 -1.81
CA THR A 51 -1.99 -36.13 -2.38
C THR A 51 -2.81 -36.78 -1.26
N LEU A 52 -3.87 -36.13 -0.79
CA LEU A 52 -4.80 -36.71 0.19
C LEU A 52 -5.96 -37.40 -0.53
N LYS A 53 -6.04 -38.73 -0.34
CA LYS A 53 -7.14 -39.60 -0.78
C LYS A 53 -8.41 -39.27 0.02
N ILE A 54 -9.50 -39.04 -0.71
CA ILE A 54 -10.87 -38.95 -0.17
C ILE A 54 -11.34 -40.36 0.21
N ILE A 55 -11.70 -40.56 1.49
CA ILE A 55 -12.57 -41.65 1.93
C ILE A 55 -13.94 -41.03 2.20
N ALA A 56 -14.95 -41.46 1.44
CA ALA A 56 -16.32 -40.99 1.59
C ALA A 56 -17.10 -41.80 2.64
N THR A 57 -17.81 -41.01 3.46
CA THR A 57 -19.09 -41.23 4.15
C THR A 57 -19.29 -42.40 5.11
N GLN A 58 -19.71 -42.07 6.34
CA GLN A 58 -20.95 -42.58 6.93
C GLN A 58 -21.49 -41.66 8.05
N LYS A 59 -22.80 -41.39 7.98
CA LYS A 59 -23.60 -40.75 9.04
C LYS A 59 -23.69 -41.67 10.27
N ALA A 60 -23.53 -41.12 11.47
CA ALA A 60 -24.18 -41.64 12.66
C ALA A 60 -24.38 -40.54 13.72
N SER A 61 -25.54 -40.62 14.36
CA SER A 61 -26.10 -39.78 15.40
C SER A 61 -25.67 -40.22 16.81
N ILE A 62 -25.95 -39.35 17.80
CA ILE A 62 -26.18 -39.62 19.24
C ILE A 62 -24.95 -39.62 20.19
N PHE A 63 -25.08 -38.75 21.22
CA PHE A 63 -24.52 -38.72 22.58
C PHE A 63 -23.14 -39.33 22.88
N GLY A 64 -22.29 -38.51 23.52
CA GLY A 64 -21.15 -39.01 24.30
C GLY A 64 -20.32 -37.91 24.95
N GLN A 65 -20.61 -37.60 26.21
CA GLN A 65 -19.71 -36.87 27.11
C GLN A 65 -18.33 -37.54 27.13
N ARG A 66 -17.25 -36.76 27.01
CA ARG A 66 -15.97 -37.10 27.64
C ARG A 66 -15.24 -35.85 28.11
N LYS A 67 -15.17 -35.73 29.44
CA LYS A 67 -14.19 -34.96 30.18
C LYS A 67 -12.83 -35.65 30.00
N GLU A 68 -11.79 -34.90 29.68
CA GLU A 68 -10.42 -35.31 30.00
C GLU A 68 -9.75 -34.21 30.83
N THR A 69 -9.39 -34.63 32.03
CA THR A 69 -8.61 -33.92 33.04
C THR A 69 -7.13 -34.07 32.77
N PHE A 70 -6.40 -32.96 32.88
CA PHE A 70 -5.02 -32.77 33.36
C PHE A 70 -3.97 -33.87 33.14
N LEU A 71 -2.83 -33.46 32.58
CA LEU A 71 -1.52 -33.81 33.13
C LEU A 71 -0.51 -32.68 32.92
N ASN A 72 -0.14 -32.06 34.05
CA ASN A 72 1.08 -31.28 34.24
C ASN A 72 2.29 -32.21 34.07
N SER A 73 3.33 -31.73 33.38
CA SER A 73 4.70 -32.16 33.66
C SER A 73 5.68 -31.02 33.43
N SER A 74 6.22 -30.55 34.55
CA SER A 74 7.38 -29.70 34.78
C SER A 74 8.65 -30.18 34.05
N TYR A 75 9.51 -29.24 33.64
CA TYR A 75 10.96 -29.39 33.78
C TYR A 75 11.64 -28.04 34.08
N ARG A 76 12.58 -28.10 35.01
CA ARG A 76 13.41 -27.02 35.58
C ARG A 76 14.71 -26.82 34.79
N GLU A 77 15.16 -25.55 34.82
CA GLU A 77 16.53 -25.02 35.00
C GLU A 77 17.71 -25.59 34.20
N ILE A 78 18.43 -24.73 33.47
CA ILE A 78 19.90 -24.65 33.41
C ILE A 78 20.36 -23.17 33.24
N SER A 79 20.98 -22.67 34.32
CA SER A 79 22.10 -21.71 34.50
C SER A 79 22.39 -20.51 33.57
N GLN A 80 22.42 -19.33 34.21
CA GLN A 80 23.58 -18.43 34.38
C GLN A 80 24.65 -18.34 33.27
N CYS A 81 24.79 -17.15 32.69
CA CYS A 81 26.07 -16.59 32.28
C CYS A 81 26.11 -15.08 32.62
N ASP A 82 26.92 -14.73 33.61
CA ASP A 82 27.40 -13.37 33.87
C ASP A 82 28.39 -12.96 32.77
N ILE A 83 28.17 -11.81 32.12
CA ILE A 83 29.27 -11.02 31.54
C ILE A 83 28.99 -9.52 31.75
N TYR A 84 29.77 -8.93 32.65
CA TYR A 84 29.98 -7.49 32.79
C TYR A 84 30.69 -6.93 31.55
N GLY A 85 30.18 -5.83 31.01
CA GLY A 85 30.84 -5.03 29.98
C GLY A 85 30.47 -3.56 30.13
N ASN A 86 31.31 -2.81 30.86
CA ASN A 86 31.11 -1.42 31.21
C ASN A 86 31.79 -0.48 30.19
N LEU A 87 31.12 0.65 29.90
CA LEU A 87 31.62 1.93 29.37
C LEU A 87 32.12 2.04 27.91
N GLN A 88 31.55 3.00 27.16
CA GLN A 88 32.18 4.33 26.99
C GLN A 88 31.19 5.38 26.45
N LYS A 89 31.00 6.45 27.24
CA LYS A 89 30.24 7.65 26.90
C LYS A 89 31.14 8.60 26.09
N TYR A 90 30.73 8.95 24.87
CA TYR A 90 31.29 10.10 24.17
C TYR A 90 30.64 11.39 24.69
N LYS A 91 31.43 12.20 25.40
CA LYS A 91 31.20 13.63 25.59
C LYS A 91 31.59 14.34 24.28
N ILE A 92 30.68 15.11 23.70
CA ILE A 92 31.05 16.19 22.77
C ILE A 92 30.44 17.49 23.28
N GLN A 93 31.29 18.51 23.25
CA GLN A 93 31.19 19.81 23.90
C GLN A 93 30.07 20.69 23.34
N LYS A 94 29.41 21.39 24.25
CA LYS A 94 28.69 22.65 23.98
C LYS A 94 29.70 23.72 23.55
N GLN A 95 29.38 24.44 22.47
CA GLN A 95 29.92 25.76 22.19
C GLN A 95 28.76 26.76 22.26
N GLU A 96 28.78 27.56 23.33
CA GLU A 96 28.05 28.83 23.43
C GLU A 96 29.07 29.95 23.23
N ASP A 97 28.80 30.86 22.31
CA ASP A 97 29.11 32.30 22.37
C ASP A 97 28.61 32.93 21.04
N SER A 98 27.51 33.70 21.01
CA SER A 98 27.29 35.06 21.53
C SER A 98 27.52 36.15 20.47
N LEU A 99 26.65 37.18 20.52
CA LEU A 99 26.67 38.50 19.85
C LEU A 99 25.89 38.73 18.53
N ALA A 100 24.62 39.09 18.71
CA ALA A 100 24.09 40.47 18.60
C ALA A 100 24.17 41.29 17.27
N ARG A 101 22.98 41.81 16.92
CA ARG A 101 22.64 43.09 16.23
C ARG A 101 22.80 43.16 14.70
N LEU A 102 21.66 43.32 14.01
CA LEU A 102 21.44 44.46 13.11
C LEU A 102 19.95 44.73 12.85
N ARG A 103 19.55 45.97 13.18
CA ARG A 103 18.24 46.57 12.94
C ARG A 103 18.13 47.01 11.47
N GLY A 104 16.95 46.78 10.89
CA GLY A 104 16.20 47.78 10.12
C GLY A 104 16.57 48.02 8.65
N ARG A 105 15.59 47.84 7.76
CA ARG A 105 15.16 48.87 6.79
C ARG A 105 13.85 48.47 6.10
N LYS A 106 12.78 49.20 6.44
CA LYS A 106 11.59 49.36 5.60
C LYS A 106 12.00 50.17 4.36
N ARG A 107 11.54 49.75 3.17
CA ARG A 107 11.46 50.63 1.99
C ARG A 107 10.09 50.48 1.35
N SER A 108 9.37 51.59 1.39
CA SER A 108 8.21 51.93 0.56
C SER A 108 8.66 52.14 -0.89
N ILE A 109 7.92 51.61 -1.86
CA ILE A 109 7.97 52.07 -3.26
C ILE A 109 6.54 52.23 -3.78
N LYS A 110 6.32 53.39 -4.41
CA LYS A 110 5.07 53.92 -4.96
C LYS A 110 4.72 53.30 -6.31
N GLN A 111 3.43 53.46 -6.64
CA GLN A 111 2.69 53.10 -7.86
C GLN A 111 3.27 53.68 -9.17
N HIS A 112 3.05 52.96 -10.28
CA HIS A 112 2.54 53.48 -11.58
C HIS A 112 2.01 52.33 -12.46
N SER A 113 0.84 52.51 -13.09
CA SER A 113 0.27 51.70 -14.21
C SER A 113 0.73 52.27 -15.58
N PRO A 114 0.24 51.86 -16.77
CA PRO A 114 -0.60 50.70 -17.17
C PRO A 114 0.00 49.91 -18.37
N TYR A 115 -0.54 48.74 -18.72
CA TYR A 115 -0.28 48.11 -20.03
C TYR A 115 -1.55 47.75 -20.79
N THR A 116 -1.48 48.09 -22.08
CA THR A 116 -2.48 48.03 -23.14
C THR A 116 -2.58 46.65 -23.80
N LEU A 117 -3.78 46.38 -24.32
CA LEU A 117 -4.17 45.30 -25.22
C LEU A 117 -3.24 45.22 -26.44
N ASN A 118 -2.80 44.02 -26.84
CA ASN A 118 -2.09 43.82 -28.11
C ASN A 118 -2.68 42.69 -28.96
N GLN A 119 -2.81 43.01 -30.23
CA GLN A 119 -3.39 42.26 -31.33
C GLN A 119 -2.46 41.11 -31.79
N GLN A 120 -3.06 40.03 -32.30
CA GLN A 120 -2.36 38.87 -32.88
C GLN A 120 -1.70 39.21 -34.22
N SER A 121 -0.46 38.77 -34.43
CA SER A 121 0.32 38.96 -35.65
C SER A 121 0.38 37.69 -36.54
N PRO A 122 0.73 37.79 -37.84
CA PRO A 122 0.57 36.73 -38.86
C PRO A 122 1.56 35.54 -38.79
N THR A 123 2.25 35.36 -37.68
CA THR A 123 3.31 34.34 -37.53
C THR A 123 2.81 32.90 -37.38
N SER A 124 1.49 32.68 -37.22
CA SER A 124 0.93 31.35 -36.96
C SER A 124 0.84 30.45 -38.19
N ILE A 125 0.72 30.99 -39.40
CA ILE A 125 0.50 30.17 -40.62
C ILE A 125 1.79 29.50 -41.09
N LYS A 126 2.93 30.19 -41.07
CA LYS A 126 4.23 29.62 -41.46
C LYS A 126 4.73 28.53 -40.49
N ASN A 127 4.27 28.57 -39.23
CA ASN A 127 4.58 27.55 -38.23
C ASN A 127 3.78 26.25 -38.44
N ILE A 128 2.59 26.33 -39.05
CA ILE A 128 1.75 25.15 -39.32
C ILE A 128 2.30 24.39 -40.55
N GLU A 129 2.80 25.08 -41.57
CA GLU A 129 3.40 24.44 -42.75
C GLU A 129 4.74 23.73 -42.43
N SER A 130 5.55 24.31 -41.53
CA SER A 130 6.79 23.67 -41.08
C SER A 130 6.52 22.41 -40.24
N GLN A 131 5.48 22.43 -39.40
CA GLN A 131 5.03 21.28 -38.62
C GLN A 131 4.44 20.18 -39.51
N LYS A 132 3.69 20.52 -40.56
CA LYS A 132 3.17 19.54 -41.53
C LYS A 132 4.30 18.82 -42.28
N LYS A 133 5.33 19.55 -42.72
CA LYS A 133 6.49 18.98 -43.40
C LYS A 133 7.34 18.09 -42.49
N ALA A 134 7.43 18.41 -41.20
CA ALA A 134 8.08 17.55 -40.22
C ALA A 134 7.31 16.23 -40.01
N LEU A 135 5.98 16.27 -40.03
CA LEU A 135 5.13 15.09 -39.89
C LEU A 135 5.24 14.14 -41.09
N GLU A 136 5.30 14.67 -42.31
CA GLU A 136 5.47 13.89 -43.54
C GLU A 136 6.82 13.13 -43.54
N ASN A 137 7.90 13.75 -43.07
CA ASN A 137 9.21 13.09 -42.95
C ASN A 137 9.19 11.93 -41.93
N VAL A 138 8.46 12.08 -40.82
CA VAL A 138 8.32 11.02 -39.79
C VAL A 138 7.57 9.80 -40.33
N ILE A 139 6.55 10.02 -41.18
CA ILE A 139 5.77 8.94 -41.80
C ILE A 139 6.65 8.12 -42.76
N ASP A 140 7.54 8.77 -43.50
CA ASP A 140 8.44 8.09 -44.43
C ASP A 140 9.57 7.32 -43.70
N ASP A 141 10.07 7.85 -42.59
CA ASP A 141 11.02 7.14 -41.72
C ASP A 141 10.40 5.89 -41.07
N LEU A 142 9.12 5.95 -40.66
CA LEU A 142 8.39 4.80 -40.12
C LEU A 142 8.20 3.70 -41.18
N LYS A 143 7.91 4.06 -42.43
CA LYS A 143 7.85 3.09 -43.55
C LYS A 143 9.20 2.44 -43.81
N LEU A 144 10.29 3.22 -43.73
CA LEU A 144 11.66 2.72 -43.91
C LEU A 144 12.08 1.76 -42.80
N ASN A 145 11.68 2.03 -41.56
CA ASN A 145 11.97 1.17 -40.40
C ASN A 145 11.14 -0.12 -40.42
N LYS A 146 9.91 -0.11 -40.94
CA LYS A 146 9.09 -1.33 -41.17
C LYS A 146 9.76 -2.29 -42.16
N ILE A 147 10.52 -1.78 -43.13
CA ILE A 147 11.29 -2.58 -44.10
C ILE A 147 12.56 -3.17 -43.46
N LYS A 148 13.17 -2.48 -42.47
CA LYS A 148 14.34 -2.98 -41.74
C LYS A 148 13.99 -4.07 -40.72
N LEU A 149 12.84 -3.96 -40.05
CA LEU A 149 12.37 -4.97 -39.08
C LEU A 149 12.09 -6.32 -39.74
N LYS A 150 11.50 -6.33 -40.95
CA LYS A 150 11.33 -7.56 -41.76
C LYS A 150 12.64 -8.25 -42.16
N LYS A 151 13.79 -7.57 -42.04
CA LYS A 151 15.12 -8.15 -42.29
C LYS A 151 15.82 -8.64 -41.02
N LEU A 152 15.39 -8.22 -39.83
CA LEU A 152 16.00 -8.63 -38.55
C LEU A 152 15.42 -9.93 -37.98
N GLU A 153 14.21 -10.33 -38.37
CA GLU A 153 13.55 -11.59 -37.94
C GLU A 153 14.24 -12.87 -38.46
N LYS A 154 15.41 -12.78 -39.11
CA LYS A 154 16.14 -13.93 -39.68
C LYS A 154 17.49 -14.25 -39.02
N SER A 155 17.80 -13.72 -37.83
CA SER A 155 19.09 -13.97 -37.18
C SER A 155 18.94 -14.61 -35.79
N PRO A 156 19.45 -15.83 -35.56
CA PRO A 156 19.47 -16.45 -34.24
C PRO A 156 20.82 -16.20 -33.57
N GLN A 157 20.89 -15.28 -32.58
CA GLN A 157 21.87 -15.29 -31.48
C GLN A 157 21.76 -14.02 -30.62
N ALA A 158 21.38 -14.19 -29.35
CA ALA A 158 21.92 -13.43 -28.22
C ALA A 158 21.47 -14.08 -26.90
N LYS A 159 22.40 -14.71 -26.19
CA LYS A 159 22.27 -15.19 -24.81
C LYS A 159 23.12 -14.30 -23.88
N ASN A 160 22.59 -14.13 -22.67
CA ASN A 160 23.25 -13.79 -21.40
C ASN A 160 23.67 -12.34 -21.12
N PHE A 161 22.90 -11.69 -20.25
CA PHE A 161 23.35 -10.66 -19.30
C PHE A 161 22.77 -10.97 -17.90
N PRO A 162 23.50 -10.73 -16.80
CA PRO A 162 23.01 -10.94 -15.44
C PRO A 162 22.21 -9.72 -14.97
N VAL A 163 21.07 -9.94 -14.31
CA VAL A 163 20.21 -8.85 -13.78
C VAL A 163 20.16 -8.94 -12.25
N HIS A 164 20.62 -7.87 -11.60
CA HIS A 164 20.44 -7.57 -10.18
C HIS A 164 19.14 -6.79 -9.93
N ASN A 165 18.62 -6.98 -8.71
CA ASN A 165 17.61 -6.21 -7.97
C ASN A 165 16.15 -6.27 -8.44
N PHE A 166 15.40 -7.21 -7.85
CA PHE A 166 13.93 -7.26 -7.85
C PHE A 166 13.42 -7.45 -6.41
N TYR A 167 13.04 -6.38 -5.72
CA TYR A 167 12.35 -6.48 -4.42
C TYR A 167 10.82 -6.40 -4.56
N TYR A 168 10.28 -5.77 -5.61
CA TYR A 168 8.83 -5.64 -5.82
C TYR A 168 8.09 -6.93 -6.19
N LEU A 169 8.78 -7.91 -6.78
CA LEU A 169 8.14 -9.13 -7.31
C LEU A 169 8.21 -10.34 -6.38
N LYS A 170 8.94 -10.25 -5.25
CA LYS A 170 8.96 -11.35 -4.28
C LYS A 170 7.60 -11.51 -3.57
N ASN A 171 6.80 -10.43 -3.52
CA ASN A 171 5.51 -10.40 -2.83
C ASN A 171 4.30 -10.89 -3.67
N MET A 172 4.40 -10.99 -5.00
CA MET A 172 3.29 -11.50 -5.83
C MET A 172 3.23 -13.04 -5.91
N LYS A 173 4.28 -13.75 -5.48
CA LYS A 173 4.30 -15.23 -5.48
C LYS A 173 3.38 -15.87 -4.43
N TYR A 174 2.81 -15.09 -3.52
CA TYR A 174 1.95 -15.57 -2.43
C TYR A 174 0.47 -15.25 -2.63
N ILE A 175 0.07 -14.69 -3.79
CA ILE A 175 -1.34 -14.48 -4.08
C ILE A 175 -1.92 -15.79 -4.64
N TYR A 176 -2.57 -16.56 -3.78
CA TYR A 176 -3.37 -17.69 -4.21
C TYR A 176 -4.63 -17.14 -4.91
N PRO A 177 -4.87 -17.48 -6.20
CA PRO A 177 -6.12 -17.09 -6.84
C PRO A 177 -7.30 -17.73 -6.10
N PHE A 178 -8.35 -16.95 -5.88
CA PHE A 178 -9.59 -17.44 -5.28
C PHE A 178 -10.17 -18.55 -6.17
N GLN A 179 -10.15 -19.79 -5.69
CA GLN A 179 -10.76 -20.94 -6.37
C GLN A 179 -12.06 -21.28 -5.67
N VAL A 180 -13.19 -20.97 -6.31
CA VAL A 180 -14.46 -21.60 -5.94
C VAL A 180 -14.41 -23.04 -6.43
N GLU A 181 -14.47 -24.02 -5.53
CA GLU A 181 -14.67 -25.43 -5.91
C GLU A 181 -15.99 -25.56 -6.68
N LYS A 182 -15.90 -25.60 -8.01
CA LYS A 182 -17.06 -25.83 -8.89
C LYS A 182 -17.43 -27.31 -8.84
N SER A 183 -18.36 -27.68 -7.97
CA SER A 183 -19.07 -28.96 -8.08
C SER A 183 -20.21 -28.89 -9.11
N VAL A 184 -19.92 -28.56 -10.37
CA VAL A 184 -20.82 -28.83 -11.50
C VAL A 184 -19.98 -29.03 -12.77
N THR A 185 -19.55 -30.27 -13.00
CA THR A 185 -18.86 -30.70 -14.24
C THR A 185 -19.60 -31.85 -14.93
N ASP A 186 -20.94 -31.85 -14.88
CA ASP A 186 -21.76 -32.76 -15.69
C ASP A 186 -22.94 -31.98 -16.28
N LEU A 187 -22.67 -31.34 -17.41
CA LEU A 187 -23.60 -31.01 -18.51
C LEU A 187 -22.89 -29.97 -19.36
N MET A 188 -22.10 -30.44 -20.34
CA MET A 188 -21.92 -29.82 -21.68
C MET A 188 -20.83 -30.59 -22.42
N LYS A 189 -21.26 -31.45 -23.35
CA LYS A 189 -20.47 -31.97 -24.47
C LYS A 189 -20.97 -31.32 -25.78
N PRO A 190 -20.20 -31.35 -26.88
CA PRO A 190 -19.79 -30.12 -27.56
C PRO A 190 -20.58 -29.79 -28.83
N PHE A 191 -20.85 -28.49 -29.03
CA PHE A 191 -21.22 -27.94 -30.33
C PHE A 191 -19.95 -27.65 -31.16
N HIS A 192 -19.45 -28.67 -31.85
CA HIS A 192 -18.57 -28.50 -32.99
C HIS A 192 -19.14 -29.29 -34.17
N GLN A 193 -19.89 -28.61 -35.03
CA GLN A 193 -20.04 -28.88 -36.47
C GLN A 193 -21.06 -27.89 -37.03
N GLN A 194 -20.57 -26.95 -37.84
CA GLN A 194 -21.26 -26.22 -38.92
C GLN A 194 -20.67 -24.82 -39.04
N ARG A 195 -19.53 -24.73 -39.71
CA ARG A 195 -19.12 -23.48 -40.34
C ARG A 195 -18.19 -23.70 -41.53
N ASP A 196 -18.54 -24.67 -42.37
CA ASP A 196 -18.01 -24.77 -43.73
C ASP A 196 -19.20 -24.78 -44.69
N ASN A 197 -19.31 -23.70 -45.46
CA ASN A 197 -20.14 -23.45 -46.65
C ASN A 197 -20.74 -22.06 -46.55
N LEU A 198 -20.05 -21.08 -47.13
CA LEU A 198 -20.58 -19.87 -47.79
C LEU A 198 -19.44 -18.86 -47.99
N LEU A 199 -18.52 -19.13 -48.93
CA LEU A 199 -17.73 -18.09 -49.59
C LEU A 199 -17.45 -18.52 -51.03
N SER A 200 -18.22 -17.94 -51.97
CA SER A 200 -17.95 -17.93 -53.40
C SER A 200 -16.72 -17.06 -53.74
N PRO A 201 -16.00 -17.34 -54.84
CA PRO A 201 -14.79 -16.60 -55.17
C PRO A 201 -15.13 -15.24 -55.80
N ILE A 202 -14.68 -14.16 -55.16
CA ILE A 202 -14.70 -12.81 -55.76
C ILE A 202 -13.57 -12.74 -56.79
N GLN A 203 -13.95 -12.62 -58.05
CA GLN A 203 -13.07 -12.30 -59.17
C GLN A 203 -12.44 -10.92 -58.94
N THR A 204 -11.12 -10.87 -58.89
CA THR A 204 -10.35 -9.62 -58.94
C THR A 204 -9.80 -9.45 -60.35
N GLU A 205 -10.51 -8.67 -61.17
CA GLU A 205 -9.98 -8.14 -62.42
C GLU A 205 -9.14 -6.87 -62.18
N ARG A 206 -8.21 -6.66 -63.12
CA ARG A 206 -7.39 -5.45 -63.40
C ARG A 206 -6.02 -5.39 -62.72
N SER A 207 -5.11 -6.20 -63.26
CA SER A 207 -3.67 -5.96 -63.25
C SER A 207 -3.32 -4.70 -64.05
N LEU A 208 -2.87 -3.65 -63.36
CA LEU A 208 -2.19 -2.51 -63.98
C LEU A 208 -0.76 -2.91 -64.36
N ILE A 209 -0.52 -3.08 -65.66
CA ILE A 209 0.81 -3.25 -66.24
C ILE A 209 1.52 -1.90 -66.16
N TYR A 210 2.50 -1.79 -65.26
CA TYR A 210 3.44 -0.66 -65.29
C TYR A 210 4.51 -0.92 -66.35
N PRO A 211 4.83 0.07 -67.22
CA PRO A 211 5.92 -0.08 -68.17
C PRO A 211 7.24 -0.23 -67.40
N GLN A 212 7.98 -1.31 -67.69
CA GLN A 212 9.32 -1.49 -67.15
C GLN A 212 10.21 -0.33 -67.61
N ARG A 213 10.66 0.49 -66.64
CA ARG A 213 11.65 1.53 -66.93
C ARG A 213 12.94 0.85 -67.40
N PRO A 214 13.58 1.35 -68.47
CA PRO A 214 14.84 0.81 -68.95
C PRO A 214 15.86 0.82 -67.82
N GLN A 215 16.52 -0.31 -67.59
CA GLN A 215 17.60 -0.41 -66.62
C GLN A 215 18.75 0.46 -67.09
N ILE A 216 18.87 1.66 -66.50
CA ILE A 216 20.03 2.52 -66.67
C ILE A 216 21.22 1.79 -66.04
N GLN A 217 22.02 1.13 -66.87
CA GLN A 217 23.31 0.58 -66.45
C GLN A 217 24.19 1.76 -66.04
N ARG A 218 24.32 1.98 -64.73
CA ARG A 218 25.26 2.95 -64.20
C ARG A 218 26.66 2.35 -64.33
N PRO A 219 27.66 3.10 -64.85
CA PRO A 219 29.02 2.62 -64.96
C PRO A 219 29.53 2.11 -63.61
N GLN A 220 30.27 0.99 -63.62
CA GLN A 220 30.78 0.34 -62.41
C GLN A 220 31.58 1.31 -61.52
N GLU A 221 32.32 2.25 -62.13
CA GLU A 221 33.03 3.32 -61.42
C GLU A 221 32.14 4.20 -60.54
N PHE A 222 30.89 4.43 -60.94
CA PHE A 222 29.94 5.20 -60.13
C PHE A 222 29.52 4.42 -58.89
N LEU A 223 29.31 3.11 -59.02
CA LEU A 223 28.99 2.23 -57.89
C LEU A 223 30.17 2.13 -56.93
N ASP A 224 31.40 2.05 -57.44
CA ASP A 224 32.61 2.00 -56.60
C ASP A 224 32.89 3.34 -55.91
N LYS A 225 32.68 4.48 -56.58
CA LYS A 225 32.73 5.80 -55.94
C LYS A 225 31.65 5.94 -54.86
N LEU A 226 30.45 5.42 -55.08
CA LEU A 226 29.38 5.44 -54.09
C LEU A 226 29.72 4.56 -52.89
N LYS A 227 30.24 3.35 -53.13
CA LYS A 227 30.67 2.39 -52.10
C LYS A 227 31.82 2.96 -51.26
N ASN A 228 32.79 3.62 -51.90
CA ASN A 228 33.91 4.28 -51.21
C ASN A 228 33.48 5.53 -50.45
N ARG A 229 32.50 6.30 -50.95
CA ARG A 229 31.88 7.41 -50.19
C ARG A 229 31.10 6.90 -48.97
N LEU A 230 30.39 5.78 -49.11
CA LEU A 230 29.68 5.13 -48.01
C LEU A 230 30.65 4.53 -46.97
N LEU A 231 31.77 3.93 -47.40
CA LEU A 231 32.82 3.45 -46.49
C LEU A 231 33.54 4.60 -45.78
N LYS A 232 33.84 5.71 -46.46
CA LYS A 232 34.39 6.91 -45.82
C LYS A 232 33.42 7.49 -44.79
N ARG A 233 32.11 7.56 -45.11
CA ARG A 233 31.07 7.97 -44.15
C ARG A 233 30.95 7.02 -42.97
N LYS A 234 31.09 5.70 -43.18
CA LYS A 234 31.12 4.71 -42.11
C LYS A 234 32.34 4.91 -41.20
N LYS A 235 33.52 5.18 -41.75
CA LYS A 235 34.76 5.43 -40.98
C LYS A 235 34.71 6.75 -40.19
N THR A 236 34.05 7.79 -40.69
CA THR A 236 33.84 9.05 -39.93
C THR A 236 32.72 8.97 -38.88
N MET A 237 31.87 7.93 -38.92
CA MET A 237 30.81 7.71 -37.92
C MET A 237 31.27 6.89 -36.70
N TYR A 238 32.45 6.29 -36.73
CA TYR A 238 33.12 5.78 -35.54
C TYR A 238 33.90 6.92 -34.87
N LEU A 239 33.19 7.98 -34.46
CA LEU A 239 33.66 8.69 -33.27
C LEU A 239 33.66 7.63 -32.15
N PRO A 240 34.67 7.60 -31.26
CA PRO A 240 34.55 6.87 -30.02
C PRO A 240 33.21 7.31 -29.43
N GLN A 241 32.30 6.37 -29.21
CA GLN A 241 31.15 6.62 -28.34
C GLN A 241 31.78 6.92 -26.98
N ALA A 242 32.16 8.19 -26.76
CA ALA A 242 32.37 8.72 -25.44
C ALA A 242 31.12 8.26 -24.70
N GLN A 243 31.31 7.44 -23.68
CA GLN A 243 30.22 7.01 -22.82
C GLN A 243 29.64 8.31 -22.26
N ILE A 244 28.59 8.83 -22.92
CA ILE A 244 27.86 9.98 -22.43
C ILE A 244 27.23 9.44 -21.17
N GLN A 245 27.89 9.72 -20.04
CA GLN A 245 27.33 9.41 -18.73
C GLN A 245 26.01 10.17 -18.67
N GLU A 246 24.92 9.41 -18.69
CA GLU A 246 23.57 9.94 -18.57
C GLU A 246 23.51 10.75 -17.27
N ASP A 247 22.96 11.98 -17.34
CA ASP A 247 22.79 12.84 -16.17
C ASP A 247 22.02 12.03 -15.10
N PRO A 248 22.57 11.84 -13.88
CA PRO A 248 21.92 11.04 -12.84
C PRO A 248 20.46 11.45 -12.58
N ILE A 249 20.15 12.74 -12.72
CA ILE A 249 18.80 13.30 -12.63
C ILE A 249 17.90 12.78 -13.75
N GLN A 250 18.39 12.76 -14.98
CA GLN A 250 17.62 12.23 -16.13
C GLN A 250 17.37 10.75 -15.97
N ARG A 251 18.38 10.00 -15.49
CA ARG A 251 18.22 8.59 -15.18
C ARG A 251 17.13 8.39 -14.14
N LYS A 252 17.16 9.11 -13.01
CA LYS A 252 16.15 9.01 -11.95
C LYS A 252 14.75 9.38 -12.45
N LEU A 253 14.62 10.47 -13.21
CA LEU A 253 13.35 10.87 -13.83
C LEU A 253 12.79 9.80 -14.76
N LYS A 254 13.65 9.18 -15.59
CA LYS A 254 13.25 8.08 -16.48
C LYS A 254 12.75 6.87 -15.68
N HIS A 255 13.40 6.53 -14.56
CA HIS A 255 12.95 5.43 -13.69
C HIS A 255 11.59 5.75 -13.04
N PHE A 256 11.42 6.98 -12.56
CA PHE A 256 10.14 7.44 -11.99
C PHE A 256 8.99 7.39 -13.02
N GLN A 257 9.21 7.94 -14.22
CA GLN A 257 8.21 7.91 -15.30
C GLN A 257 7.89 6.48 -15.75
N LYS A 258 8.89 5.60 -15.76
CA LYS A 258 8.69 4.18 -16.04
C LYS A 258 7.83 3.52 -14.97
N SER A 259 8.12 3.74 -13.68
CA SER A 259 7.31 3.23 -12.57
C SER A 259 5.86 3.71 -12.64
N ILE A 260 5.63 4.99 -12.97
CA ILE A 260 4.26 5.50 -13.21
C ILE A 260 3.59 4.76 -14.36
N PHE A 261 4.29 4.57 -15.48
CA PHE A 261 3.74 3.85 -16.64
C PHE A 261 3.42 2.39 -16.33
N GLU A 262 4.25 1.71 -15.54
CA GLU A 262 3.99 0.35 -15.05
C GLU A 262 2.68 0.33 -14.24
N ASN A 263 2.50 1.27 -13.31
CA ASN A 263 1.25 1.42 -12.55
C ASN A 263 0.03 1.75 -13.44
N GLN A 264 0.20 2.61 -14.45
CA GLN A 264 -0.85 2.90 -15.43
C GLN A 264 -1.28 1.64 -16.19
N CYS A 265 -0.33 0.82 -16.65
CA CYS A 265 -0.61 -0.46 -17.32
C CYS A 265 -1.36 -1.41 -16.39
N LEU A 266 -0.97 -1.47 -15.12
CA LEU A 266 -1.67 -2.26 -14.12
C LEU A 266 -3.14 -1.78 -13.98
N HIS A 267 -3.42 -0.48 -14.10
CA HIS A 267 -4.79 0.07 -14.13
C HIS A 267 -5.44 0.12 -15.52
N THR A 268 -4.85 -0.54 -16.50
CA THR A 268 -5.30 -0.59 -17.91
C THR A 268 -5.55 0.75 -18.56
N ILE A 269 -4.78 1.75 -18.15
CA ILE A 269 -4.83 3.12 -18.68
C ILE A 269 -3.49 3.51 -19.27
N TYR A 270 -3.50 4.54 -20.09
CA TYR A 270 -2.30 5.27 -20.45
C TYR A 270 -2.62 6.74 -20.48
N ILE A 271 -1.74 7.53 -19.87
CA ILE A 271 -1.82 8.98 -19.89
C ILE A 271 -0.50 9.49 -20.42
N ARG A 272 -0.56 10.08 -21.61
CA ARG A 272 0.62 10.69 -22.22
C ARG A 272 1.12 11.84 -21.33
N PRO A 273 2.38 11.81 -20.87
CA PRO A 273 2.97 12.93 -20.15
C PRO A 273 2.84 14.21 -20.98
N SER A 274 2.25 15.25 -20.39
CA SER A 274 2.13 16.55 -21.04
C SER A 274 3.51 17.23 -21.16
N ALA A 275 3.65 18.17 -22.10
CA ALA A 275 4.89 18.95 -22.22
C ALA A 275 5.11 19.82 -20.97
N ILE A 276 4.10 20.61 -20.59
CA ILE A 276 3.89 21.23 -19.27
C ILE A 276 2.38 21.46 -19.17
N ARG A 277 1.72 20.89 -18.17
CA ARG A 277 0.34 21.23 -17.82
C ARG A 277 0.24 21.32 -16.31
N ILE A 278 -0.13 22.49 -15.82
CA ILE A 278 -0.38 22.70 -14.41
C ILE A 278 -1.75 22.13 -14.06
N GLN A 279 -1.78 21.25 -13.07
CA GLN A 279 -2.99 20.72 -12.47
C GLN A 279 -3.32 21.52 -11.21
N LYS A 280 -4.59 21.57 -10.85
CA LYS A 280 -5.12 22.30 -9.71
C LYS A 280 -5.58 21.34 -8.63
N TYR A 281 -5.10 21.56 -7.41
CA TYR A 281 -5.58 20.85 -6.23
C TYR A 281 -6.25 21.80 -5.25
N ARG A 282 -7.06 21.24 -4.36
CA ARG A 282 -7.61 21.95 -3.21
C ARG A 282 -7.59 21.04 -2.00
N ILE A 283 -7.18 21.59 -0.86
CA ILE A 283 -7.25 20.92 0.44
C ILE A 283 -8.33 21.61 1.28
N GLN A 284 -9.29 20.83 1.75
CA GLN A 284 -10.39 21.21 2.65
C GLN A 284 -10.28 20.47 4.00
N ASP A 285 -9.05 20.11 4.37
CA ASP A 285 -8.72 19.44 5.62
C ASP A 285 -7.66 20.26 6.36
N SER A 286 -8.12 21.10 7.27
CA SER A 286 -7.26 22.03 8.01
C SER A 286 -6.27 21.31 8.94
N LYS A 287 -6.59 20.09 9.38
CA LYS A 287 -5.72 19.32 10.27
C LYS A 287 -4.47 18.82 9.56
N ASN A 288 -4.66 18.34 8.33
CA ASN A 288 -3.59 17.74 7.54
C ASN A 288 -3.01 18.69 6.47
N GLU A 289 -3.52 19.92 6.37
CA GLU A 289 -3.17 20.88 5.31
C GLU A 289 -1.66 21.08 5.14
N SER A 290 -0.93 21.29 6.25
CA SER A 290 0.49 21.62 6.20
C SER A 290 1.34 20.49 5.58
N ILE A 291 1.10 19.24 5.98
CA ILE A 291 1.84 18.09 5.48
C ILE A 291 1.40 17.72 4.05
N LEU A 292 0.12 17.88 3.72
CA LEU A 292 -0.38 17.66 2.36
C LEU A 292 0.19 18.68 1.37
N LYS A 293 0.21 19.97 1.73
CA LYS A 293 0.85 21.03 0.92
C LYS A 293 2.34 20.75 0.74
N ARG A 294 3.02 20.28 1.78
CA ARG A 294 4.43 19.89 1.68
C ARG A 294 4.63 18.75 0.68
N CYS A 295 3.83 17.68 0.74
CA CYS A 295 3.93 16.56 -0.21
C CYS A 295 3.58 16.97 -1.65
N LEU A 296 2.57 17.83 -1.84
CA LEU A 296 2.19 18.36 -3.16
C LEU A 296 3.24 19.33 -3.72
N SER A 297 3.99 20.04 -2.87
CA SER A 297 5.06 20.93 -3.31
C SER A 297 6.21 20.22 -4.05
N TYR A 298 6.37 18.91 -3.82
CA TYR A 298 7.32 18.08 -4.56
C TYR A 298 6.86 17.86 -6.01
N ARG A 299 5.56 17.95 -6.26
CA ARG A 299 4.92 17.84 -7.57
C ARG A 299 4.72 19.24 -8.14
N TRP A 300 5.79 19.89 -8.57
CA TRP A 300 5.79 21.29 -9.04
C TRP A 300 4.80 21.61 -10.18
N TRP A 301 4.26 20.58 -10.86
CA TRP A 301 3.20 20.71 -11.86
C TRP A 301 1.79 20.76 -11.24
N TRP A 302 1.68 20.84 -9.92
CA TRP A 302 0.45 21.09 -9.19
C TRP A 302 0.45 22.49 -8.58
N GLN A 303 -0.70 23.14 -8.63
CA GLN A 303 -0.94 24.46 -8.08
C GLN A 303 -2.21 24.43 -7.22
N GLU A 304 -2.18 25.12 -6.09
CA GLU A 304 -3.36 25.30 -5.26
C GLU A 304 -4.40 26.18 -5.98
N ALA A 305 -5.67 25.78 -5.93
CA ALA A 305 -6.77 26.53 -6.51
C ALA A 305 -7.37 27.52 -5.51
N ASP A 306 -7.61 28.76 -5.95
CA ASP A 306 -8.23 29.81 -5.14
C ASP A 306 -9.77 29.64 -4.98
N GLU A 307 -10.45 29.11 -6.02
CA GLU A 307 -11.91 29.01 -6.08
C GLU A 307 -12.43 27.56 -6.05
N ALA A 308 -13.75 27.40 -5.81
CA ALA A 308 -14.39 26.10 -5.69
C ALA A 308 -14.91 25.60 -7.05
N ASP A 309 -14.47 24.38 -7.40
CA ASP A 309 -15.25 23.33 -8.06
C ASP A 309 -15.05 22.98 -9.54
N GLU A 310 -14.92 23.93 -10.47
CA GLU A 310 -14.91 23.51 -11.89
C GLU A 310 -13.55 22.98 -12.32
N GLU A 311 -12.48 23.68 -11.99
CA GLU A 311 -11.14 23.40 -12.50
C GLU A 311 -10.28 22.51 -11.59
N VAL A 312 -10.75 22.16 -10.39
CA VAL A 312 -10.01 21.33 -9.43
C VAL A 312 -9.96 19.88 -9.91
N GLN A 313 -8.74 19.36 -10.12
CA GLN A 313 -8.50 17.95 -10.47
C GLN A 313 -8.31 17.07 -9.25
N LEU A 314 -7.76 17.58 -8.14
CA LEU A 314 -7.62 16.84 -6.89
C LEU A 314 -8.30 17.61 -5.75
N LEU A 315 -9.33 17.02 -5.18
CA LEU A 315 -9.91 17.49 -3.92
C LEU A 315 -9.48 16.55 -2.80
N TRP A 316 -8.79 17.13 -1.81
CA TRP A 316 -8.54 16.47 -0.53
C TRP A 316 -9.44 17.10 0.54
N SER A 317 -10.28 16.35 1.20
CA SER A 317 -11.15 16.81 2.30
C SER A 317 -11.10 15.84 3.47
N CYS A 318 -11.65 16.25 4.62
CA CYS A 318 -11.73 15.38 5.80
C CYS A 318 -12.85 14.33 5.73
N GLN A 319 -13.82 14.54 4.83
CA GLN A 319 -14.98 13.68 4.59
C GLN A 319 -15.32 13.66 3.11
N ALA A 320 -16.03 12.63 2.65
CA ALA A 320 -16.51 12.52 1.28
C ALA A 320 -17.37 13.73 0.87
N SER A 321 -16.96 14.45 -0.18
CA SER A 321 -17.73 15.56 -0.74
C SER A 321 -18.74 15.07 -1.78
N SER A 322 -20.00 14.94 -1.39
CA SER A 322 -21.08 14.49 -2.28
C SER A 322 -21.24 15.39 -3.51
N SER A 323 -21.05 16.71 -3.38
CA SER A 323 -21.11 17.66 -4.51
C SER A 323 -19.96 17.47 -5.50
N PHE A 324 -18.79 17.03 -5.05
CA PHE A 324 -17.65 16.71 -5.92
C PHE A 324 -17.82 15.32 -6.54
N LEU A 325 -18.14 14.32 -5.72
CA LEU A 325 -18.27 12.92 -6.12
C LEU A 325 -19.44 12.69 -7.08
N SER A 326 -20.55 13.45 -6.97
CA SER A 326 -21.69 13.36 -7.91
C SER A 326 -21.36 13.84 -9.32
N LYS A 327 -20.29 14.62 -9.50
CA LYS A 327 -19.80 15.07 -10.82
C LYS A 327 -18.97 14.00 -11.55
N GLN A 328 -18.57 12.93 -10.86
CA GLN A 328 -17.82 11.81 -11.45
C GLN A 328 -18.76 10.76 -12.02
N ARG A 329 -18.31 10.01 -13.04
CA ARG A 329 -19.10 8.93 -13.61
C ARG A 329 -19.01 7.70 -12.72
N THR A 330 -20.14 7.01 -12.58
CA THR A 330 -20.19 5.66 -12.02
C THR A 330 -19.63 4.68 -13.05
N ARG A 331 -18.80 3.75 -12.60
CA ARG A 331 -18.26 2.67 -13.44
C ARG A 331 -18.74 1.33 -12.95
N HIS A 332 -18.91 0.40 -13.89
CA HIS A 332 -19.00 -1.01 -13.54
C HIS A 332 -17.60 -1.52 -13.22
N ILE A 333 -17.48 -2.37 -12.20
CA ILE A 333 -16.26 -3.14 -11.93
C ILE A 333 -15.92 -3.90 -13.22
N SER A 334 -14.68 -3.75 -13.68
CA SER A 334 -14.25 -4.34 -14.93
C SER A 334 -13.92 -5.82 -14.76
N ASP A 335 -14.93 -6.67 -14.90
CA ASP A 335 -14.78 -8.12 -14.75
C ASP A 335 -14.14 -8.80 -15.98
N LYS A 336 -13.93 -8.06 -17.09
CA LYS A 336 -13.59 -8.63 -18.41
C LYS A 336 -12.15 -8.43 -18.88
N ILE A 337 -11.28 -7.87 -18.05
CA ILE A 337 -9.91 -7.61 -18.47
C ILE A 337 -9.05 -8.83 -18.11
N GLU A 338 -8.76 -9.66 -19.11
CA GLU A 338 -7.74 -10.69 -19.00
C GLU A 338 -6.38 -10.03 -18.68
N PHE A 339 -5.82 -10.38 -17.52
CA PHE A 339 -4.49 -9.93 -17.14
C PHE A 339 -3.45 -10.60 -18.05
N GLN A 340 -2.78 -9.82 -18.89
CA GLN A 340 -1.63 -10.29 -19.66
C GLN A 340 -0.35 -9.98 -18.87
N PRO A 341 0.58 -10.92 -18.69
CA PRO A 341 1.85 -10.65 -18.02
C PRO A 341 2.69 -9.65 -18.83
N PHE A 342 2.71 -8.37 -18.43
CA PHE A 342 3.38 -7.29 -19.18
C PHE A 342 4.89 -7.15 -18.89
N GLU A 343 5.44 -7.97 -17.98
CA GLU A 343 6.78 -7.82 -17.41
C GLU A 343 7.91 -7.79 -18.46
N GLN A 344 7.82 -8.62 -19.49
CA GLN A 344 8.86 -8.70 -20.52
C GLN A 344 8.81 -7.50 -21.47
N ILE A 345 7.63 -6.93 -21.68
CA ILE A 345 7.43 -5.85 -22.65
C ILE A 345 7.75 -4.49 -22.01
N LEU A 346 7.45 -4.30 -20.72
CA LEU A 346 7.81 -3.09 -19.96
C LEU A 346 9.32 -2.89 -19.84
N LYS A 347 10.13 -3.95 -19.99
CA LYS A 347 11.60 -3.85 -20.05
C LYS A 347 12.11 -3.13 -21.30
N ILE A 348 11.31 -3.08 -22.37
CA ILE A 348 11.71 -2.56 -23.68
C ILE A 348 11.22 -1.12 -23.89
N CYS A 349 10.22 -0.67 -23.12
CA CYS A 349 9.65 0.68 -23.23
C CYS A 349 10.54 1.73 -22.55
N ASP A 350 11.47 2.30 -23.31
CA ASP A 350 12.40 3.33 -22.81
C ASP A 350 11.94 4.76 -23.10
N SER A 351 11.18 4.98 -24.16
CA SER A 351 10.68 6.31 -24.55
C SER A 351 9.16 6.45 -24.38
N VAL A 352 8.68 7.70 -24.34
CA VAL A 352 7.24 8.02 -24.32
C VAL A 352 6.54 7.49 -25.58
N GLU A 353 7.22 7.46 -26.71
CA GLU A 353 6.72 6.88 -27.96
C GLU A 353 6.58 5.36 -27.86
N ASP A 354 7.55 4.67 -27.25
CA ASP A 354 7.48 3.24 -27.01
C ASP A 354 6.33 2.88 -26.06
N GLN A 355 6.16 3.68 -25.00
CA GLN A 355 5.05 3.54 -24.05
C GLN A 355 3.70 3.76 -24.73
N MET A 356 3.57 4.79 -25.57
CA MET A 356 2.36 5.05 -26.34
C MET A 356 2.05 3.94 -27.33
N LYS A 357 3.08 3.44 -28.04
CA LYS A 357 2.92 2.31 -28.96
C LYS A 357 2.44 1.07 -28.23
N PHE A 358 3.07 0.75 -27.10
CA PHE A 358 2.64 -0.35 -26.24
C PHE A 358 1.20 -0.17 -25.77
N ALA A 359 0.83 1.03 -25.32
CA ALA A 359 -0.52 1.32 -24.87
C ALA A 359 -1.57 1.08 -25.97
N ILE A 360 -1.27 1.44 -27.21
CA ILE A 360 -2.13 1.18 -28.37
C ILE A 360 -2.21 -0.33 -28.66
N GLU A 361 -1.07 -1.03 -28.65
CA GLU A 361 -0.99 -2.48 -28.90
C GLU A 361 -1.77 -3.29 -27.85
N GLN A 362 -1.68 -2.90 -26.57
CA GLN A 362 -2.40 -3.52 -25.45
C GLN A 362 -3.81 -2.95 -25.24
N LYS A 363 -4.27 -2.03 -26.11
CA LYS A 363 -5.59 -1.41 -26.03
C LYS A 363 -5.88 -0.76 -24.66
N LEU A 364 -4.87 -0.14 -24.06
CA LEU A 364 -5.03 0.61 -22.82
C LEU A 364 -6.00 1.79 -23.02
N CYS A 365 -6.77 2.10 -22.00
CA CYS A 365 -7.70 3.21 -22.04
C CYS A 365 -6.94 4.54 -22.02
N LEU A 366 -7.02 5.29 -23.11
CA LEU A 366 -6.49 6.65 -23.20
C LEU A 366 -7.44 7.59 -22.44
N LEU A 367 -7.03 8.00 -21.24
CA LEU A 367 -7.89 8.85 -20.42
C LEU A 367 -7.91 10.30 -20.91
N SER A 368 -9.08 10.93 -20.70
CA SER A 368 -9.30 12.35 -20.96
C SER A 368 -8.47 13.22 -20.02
N PRO A 369 -8.06 14.42 -20.44
CA PRO A 369 -7.42 15.40 -19.54
C PRO A 369 -8.31 15.92 -18.39
N TYR A 370 -9.62 15.67 -18.42
CA TYR A 370 -10.59 16.19 -17.44
C TYR A 370 -10.90 15.16 -16.35
N ILE A 371 -9.85 14.63 -15.71
CA ILE A 371 -9.97 13.70 -14.58
C ILE A 371 -10.19 14.51 -13.30
N LYS A 372 -11.05 14.00 -12.41
CA LYS A 372 -11.27 14.52 -11.06
C LYS A 372 -11.03 13.39 -10.05
N ILE A 373 -10.26 13.67 -9.01
CA ILE A 373 -9.88 12.74 -7.94
C ILE A 373 -10.35 13.29 -6.60
N HIS A 374 -10.92 12.40 -5.78
CA HIS A 374 -11.19 12.64 -4.37
C HIS A 374 -10.37 11.67 -3.50
N ASN A 375 -9.92 12.12 -2.33
CA ASN A 375 -9.24 11.29 -1.32
C ASN A 375 -10.19 10.43 -0.46
N HIS A 376 -11.45 10.30 -0.90
CA HIS A 376 -12.42 9.42 -0.27
C HIS A 376 -13.20 8.62 -1.32
N ILE A 377 -13.60 7.42 -0.96
CA ILE A 377 -14.52 6.59 -1.76
C ILE A 377 -15.96 6.94 -1.36
N ASP A 378 -16.87 6.99 -2.35
CA ASP A 378 -18.27 7.41 -2.15
C ASP A 378 -19.13 6.33 -1.50
N VAL A 379 -18.84 5.98 -0.25
CA VAL A 379 -19.53 4.91 0.45
C VAL A 379 -20.78 5.44 1.18
N ILE A 380 -21.95 4.91 0.84
CA ILE A 380 -23.22 5.26 1.51
C ILE A 380 -23.24 4.70 2.95
N ASP A 381 -22.83 3.45 3.13
CA ASP A 381 -22.75 2.79 4.43
C ASP A 381 -21.28 2.40 4.75
N PRO A 382 -20.59 3.16 5.62
CA PRO A 382 -19.16 3.03 5.86
C PRO A 382 -18.80 1.62 6.33
N PHE A 383 -18.01 0.92 5.52
CA PHE A 383 -17.61 -0.47 5.76
C PHE A 383 -16.56 -0.63 6.86
N TRP A 384 -16.03 0.49 7.35
CA TRP A 384 -15.02 0.58 8.40
C TRP A 384 -15.61 0.82 9.80
N THR A 385 -16.93 0.96 9.98
CA THR A 385 -17.47 0.97 11.35
C THR A 385 -17.26 -0.40 11.97
N LYS A 386 -16.88 -0.49 13.25
CA LYS A 386 -16.60 -1.80 13.89
C LYS A 386 -17.76 -2.79 13.77
N LYS A 387 -19.00 -2.29 13.87
CA LYS A 387 -20.21 -3.09 13.64
C LYS A 387 -20.30 -3.63 12.21
N ASN A 388 -20.10 -2.77 11.19
CA ASN A 388 -20.17 -3.18 9.79
C ASN A 388 -19.02 -4.10 9.40
N LEU A 389 -17.82 -3.84 9.94
CA LEU A 389 -16.65 -4.68 9.75
C LEU A 389 -16.93 -6.10 10.26
N ILE A 390 -17.44 -6.27 11.49
CA ILE A 390 -17.78 -7.60 12.04
C ILE A 390 -18.88 -8.27 11.22
N SER A 391 -20.00 -7.57 10.98
CA SER A 391 -21.18 -8.19 10.34
C SER A 391 -20.90 -8.61 8.89
N ARG A 392 -20.17 -7.78 8.13
CA ARG A 392 -19.83 -8.06 6.73
C ARG A 392 -18.79 -9.17 6.64
N PHE A 393 -17.81 -9.18 7.54
CA PHE A 393 -16.80 -10.23 7.58
C PHE A 393 -17.42 -11.59 7.96
N GLN A 394 -18.27 -11.63 8.99
CA GLN A 394 -19.00 -12.85 9.37
C GLN A 394 -19.87 -13.40 8.24
N LYS A 395 -20.59 -12.51 7.54
CA LYS A 395 -21.35 -12.88 6.35
C LYS A 395 -20.43 -13.49 5.30
N TYR A 396 -19.30 -12.85 5.00
CA TYR A 396 -18.32 -13.35 4.04
C TYR A 396 -17.79 -14.74 4.41
N CYS A 397 -17.32 -14.93 5.65
CA CYS A 397 -16.82 -16.23 6.13
C CYS A 397 -17.89 -17.33 6.05
N THR A 398 -19.14 -17.00 6.36
CA THR A 398 -20.28 -17.92 6.20
C THR A 398 -20.49 -18.30 4.73
N LEU A 399 -20.36 -17.34 3.81
CA LEU A 399 -20.50 -17.60 2.38
C LEU A 399 -19.34 -18.46 1.84
N THR A 400 -18.12 -18.29 2.35
CA THR A 400 -16.91 -19.01 1.93
C THR A 400 -16.61 -20.27 2.74
N ASN A 401 -17.44 -20.63 3.73
CA ASN A 401 -17.21 -21.73 4.68
C ASN A 401 -15.87 -21.60 5.43
N GLN A 402 -15.44 -20.37 5.73
CA GLN A 402 -14.28 -20.07 6.56
C GLN A 402 -14.71 -19.78 8.01
N ASN A 403 -13.79 -19.95 8.95
CA ASN A 403 -14.01 -19.55 10.34
C ASN A 403 -13.57 -18.10 10.53
N ASP A 404 -14.48 -17.22 10.94
CA ASP A 404 -14.18 -15.81 11.20
C ASP A 404 -13.17 -15.62 12.33
N ASN A 405 -13.14 -16.56 13.29
CA ASN A 405 -12.21 -16.59 14.43
C ASN A 405 -10.74 -16.83 14.04
N ASP A 406 -10.47 -17.11 12.78
CA ASP A 406 -9.10 -17.19 12.29
C ASP A 406 -8.49 -15.80 12.07
N PHE A 407 -9.32 -14.77 11.86
CA PHE A 407 -8.88 -13.43 11.44
C PHE A 407 -9.20 -12.34 12.46
N PHE A 408 -10.35 -12.46 13.15
CA PHE A 408 -10.83 -11.51 14.15
C PHE A 408 -11.11 -12.23 15.47
N PRO A 409 -10.98 -11.55 16.62
CA PRO A 409 -11.43 -12.12 17.88
C PRO A 409 -12.93 -12.41 17.81
N PHE A 410 -13.37 -13.54 18.37
CA PHE A 410 -14.78 -13.93 18.37
C PHE A 410 -15.65 -12.77 18.85
N SER A 411 -16.65 -12.40 18.06
CA SER A 411 -17.45 -11.20 18.29
C SER A 411 -18.92 -11.44 18.02
N ILE A 412 -19.77 -10.88 18.88
CA ILE A 412 -21.21 -10.80 18.65
C ILE A 412 -21.67 -9.34 18.72
N ILE A 413 -22.68 -9.03 17.92
CA ILE A 413 -23.36 -7.74 17.94
C ILE A 413 -24.67 -7.94 18.70
N VAL A 414 -24.90 -7.11 19.73
CA VAL A 414 -26.11 -7.11 20.55
C VAL A 414 -26.87 -5.82 20.25
N ASN A 415 -27.97 -5.89 19.50
CA ASN A 415 -28.80 -4.72 19.23
C ASN A 415 -29.93 -4.56 20.25
N ASN A 416 -30.36 -5.66 20.88
CA ASN A 416 -31.36 -5.64 21.95
C ASN A 416 -31.19 -6.84 22.91
N LEU A 417 -31.75 -6.73 24.12
CA LEU A 417 -31.69 -7.78 25.15
C LEU A 417 -32.49 -9.05 24.81
N GLY A 418 -33.34 -9.01 23.78
CA GLY A 418 -34.20 -10.12 23.37
C GLY A 418 -33.57 -11.00 22.29
N GLU A 419 -32.38 -10.67 21.77
CA GLU A 419 -31.77 -11.43 20.68
C GLU A 419 -31.34 -12.82 21.13
N GLU A 420 -31.80 -13.84 20.39
CA GLU A 420 -31.46 -15.25 20.66
C GLU A 420 -29.95 -15.48 20.62
N SER A 421 -29.24 -14.84 19.68
CA SER A 421 -27.78 -14.89 19.56
C SER A 421 -27.07 -14.45 20.85
N PHE A 422 -27.60 -13.47 21.57
CA PHE A 422 -27.05 -13.03 22.84
C PHE A 422 -27.27 -14.07 23.95
N TYR A 423 -28.46 -14.67 24.03
CA TYR A 423 -28.74 -15.73 24.99
C TYR A 423 -27.95 -17.01 24.70
N ASP A 424 -27.78 -17.36 23.43
CA ASP A 424 -26.97 -18.48 23.00
C ASP A 424 -25.51 -18.27 23.37
N PHE A 425 -24.98 -17.06 23.19
CA PHE A 425 -23.67 -16.68 23.71
C PHE A 425 -23.57 -16.90 25.24
N ILE A 426 -24.52 -16.36 26.01
CA ILE A 426 -24.52 -16.52 27.48
C ILE A 426 -24.61 -18.01 27.87
N ARG A 427 -25.39 -18.81 27.15
CA ARG A 427 -25.56 -20.25 27.40
C ARG A 427 -24.30 -21.04 27.07
N ASN A 428 -23.73 -20.82 25.89
CA ASN A 428 -22.55 -21.53 25.38
C ASN A 428 -21.30 -21.22 26.19
N TYR A 429 -21.20 -20.01 26.75
CA TYR A 429 -20.05 -19.56 27.54
C TYR A 429 -20.39 -19.37 29.04
N LYS A 430 -21.45 -20.01 29.54
CA LYS A 430 -21.90 -19.86 30.95
C LYS A 430 -20.83 -20.25 31.97
N THR A 431 -20.06 -21.29 31.66
CA THR A 431 -18.98 -21.80 32.53
C THR A 431 -17.60 -21.31 32.10
N SER A 432 -17.50 -20.47 31.07
CA SER A 432 -16.23 -19.95 30.59
C SER A 432 -15.68 -18.92 31.58
N THR A 433 -14.38 -19.03 31.87
CA THR A 433 -13.60 -18.02 32.61
C THR A 433 -12.88 -17.05 31.67
N GLU A 434 -13.28 -17.03 30.41
CA GLU A 434 -12.73 -16.11 29.42
C GLU A 434 -13.13 -14.67 29.74
N ILE A 435 -12.21 -13.78 29.41
CA ILE A 435 -12.41 -12.36 29.54
C ILE A 435 -13.05 -11.86 28.24
N TRP A 436 -13.98 -10.93 28.39
CA TRP A 436 -14.77 -10.34 27.32
C TRP A 436 -14.61 -8.83 27.34
N ILE A 437 -14.59 -8.24 26.16
CA ILE A 437 -14.59 -6.81 25.92
C ILE A 437 -15.99 -6.42 25.49
N VAL A 438 -16.59 -5.42 26.15
CA VAL A 438 -17.85 -4.82 25.72
C VAL A 438 -17.61 -3.41 25.22
N LEU A 439 -17.97 -3.17 23.97
CA LEU A 439 -17.83 -1.90 23.25
C LEU A 439 -19.20 -1.39 22.83
N LYS A 440 -19.36 -0.06 22.77
CA LYS A 440 -20.57 0.57 22.25
C LYS A 440 -20.38 0.94 20.79
N CYS A 441 -21.38 0.68 19.95
CA CYS A 441 -21.26 0.89 18.50
C CYS A 441 -21.28 2.36 18.06
N GLN A 442 -21.88 3.27 18.83
CA GLN A 442 -22.23 4.63 18.36
C GLN A 442 -21.31 5.74 18.86
N ASN A 443 -20.43 5.47 19.83
CA ASN A 443 -19.62 6.49 20.47
C ASN A 443 -18.14 6.10 20.42
N GLU A 444 -17.45 6.54 19.37
CA GLU A 444 -16.00 6.47 19.27
C GLU A 444 -15.39 7.22 20.47
N GLY A 445 -14.67 6.49 21.34
CA GLY A 445 -14.03 7.05 22.55
C GLY A 445 -14.75 6.76 23.87
N GLU A 446 -15.89 6.06 23.90
CA GLU A 446 -16.48 5.58 25.16
C GLU A 446 -15.68 4.41 25.77
N ARG A 447 -15.71 4.32 27.11
CA ARG A 447 -14.93 3.35 27.90
C ARG A 447 -15.17 1.92 27.44
N ILE A 448 -14.08 1.27 27.07
CA ILE A 448 -14.01 -0.17 26.89
C ILE A 448 -14.25 -0.84 28.24
N GLN A 449 -15.28 -1.68 28.35
CA GLN A 449 -15.53 -2.43 29.58
C GLN A 449 -14.94 -3.83 29.47
N LEU A 450 -14.08 -4.18 30.43
CA LEU A 450 -13.58 -5.55 30.59
C LEU A 450 -14.53 -6.34 31.50
N CYS A 451 -14.93 -7.52 31.07
CA CYS A 451 -15.87 -8.41 31.74
C CYS A 451 -15.21 -9.78 31.94
N GLU A 452 -15.09 -10.25 33.17
CA GLU A 452 -14.35 -11.49 33.49
C GLU A 452 -15.11 -12.78 33.13
N ASN A 453 -16.39 -12.66 32.77
CA ASN A 453 -17.25 -13.78 32.38
C ASN A 453 -18.56 -13.28 31.74
N THR A 454 -19.33 -14.20 31.17
CA THR A 454 -20.64 -13.94 30.55
C THR A 454 -21.66 -13.31 31.50
N LYS A 455 -21.64 -13.64 32.79
CA LYS A 455 -22.54 -13.04 33.79
C LYS A 455 -22.27 -11.54 33.96
N SER A 456 -20.99 -11.14 33.98
CA SER A 456 -20.60 -9.73 34.03
C SER A 456 -20.96 -8.98 32.75
N VAL A 457 -20.85 -9.62 31.58
CA VAL A 457 -21.33 -9.08 30.30
C VAL A 457 -22.84 -8.82 30.36
N TYR A 458 -23.62 -9.84 30.76
CA TYR A 458 -25.08 -9.74 30.89
C TYR A 458 -25.49 -8.59 31.82
N ASN A 459 -24.91 -8.54 33.02
CA ASN A 459 -25.22 -7.50 34.00
C ASN A 459 -24.88 -6.09 33.47
N PHE A 460 -23.76 -5.93 32.77
CA PHE A 460 -23.35 -4.66 32.20
C PHE A 460 -24.34 -4.20 31.11
N ILE A 461 -24.61 -5.06 30.13
CA ILE A 461 -25.51 -4.74 29.01
C ILE A 461 -26.93 -4.49 29.52
N HIS A 462 -27.43 -5.32 30.43
CA HIS A 462 -28.76 -5.13 31.03
C HIS A 462 -28.88 -3.79 31.78
N LYS A 463 -27.85 -3.41 32.56
CA LYS A 463 -27.80 -2.11 33.24
C LYS A 463 -27.85 -0.96 32.24
N GLU A 464 -27.09 -1.05 31.15
CA GLU A 464 -27.04 -0.01 30.13
C GLU A 464 -28.38 0.18 29.41
N TYR A 465 -29.10 -0.89 29.06
CA TYR A 465 -30.44 -0.81 28.47
C TYR A 465 -31.53 -0.36 29.45
N SER A 466 -31.34 -0.56 30.75
CA SER A 466 -32.31 -0.14 31.77
C SER A 466 -32.31 1.38 32.03
N MET A 467 -31.37 2.12 31.44
CA MET A 467 -31.24 3.57 31.65
C MET A 467 -32.17 4.35 30.70
N PRO A 468 -33.19 5.07 31.21
CA PRO A 468 -34.26 5.68 30.40
C PRO A 468 -33.82 6.82 29.47
N SER A 469 -32.59 7.34 29.61
CA SER A 469 -32.08 8.48 28.83
C SER A 469 -31.21 8.09 27.64
N ARG A 470 -30.94 6.80 27.43
CA ARG A 470 -30.11 6.33 26.30
C ARG A 470 -30.99 5.78 25.20
N LYS A 471 -30.93 6.39 24.01
CA LYS A 471 -31.45 5.79 22.77
C LYS A 471 -30.93 4.35 22.66
N GLN A 472 -31.67 3.44 22.01
CA GLN A 472 -31.24 2.06 21.77
C GLN A 472 -29.80 2.02 21.22
N GLN A 473 -28.83 1.76 22.09
CA GLN A 473 -27.42 1.60 21.73
C GLN A 473 -27.22 0.12 21.41
N SER A 474 -26.48 -0.16 20.33
CA SER A 474 -25.98 -1.51 20.08
C SER A 474 -24.60 -1.67 20.71
N PHE A 475 -24.32 -2.90 21.14
CA PHE A 475 -23.07 -3.28 21.77
C PHE A 475 -22.36 -4.33 20.93
N ILE A 476 -21.04 -4.37 21.06
CA ILE A 476 -20.19 -5.45 20.54
C ILE A 476 -19.60 -6.14 21.75
N VAL A 477 -19.83 -7.44 21.88
CA VAL A 477 -19.14 -8.30 22.84
C VAL A 477 -18.09 -9.06 22.07
N GLN A 478 -16.83 -8.85 22.42
CA GLN A 478 -15.67 -9.38 21.72
C GLN A 478 -14.77 -10.15 22.69
N GLN A 479 -14.25 -11.29 22.28
CA GLN A 479 -13.30 -12.07 23.06
C GLN A 479 -12.04 -11.24 23.31
N TYR A 480 -11.58 -11.23 24.56
CA TYR A 480 -10.34 -10.57 24.91
C TYR A 480 -9.15 -11.45 24.49
N ILE A 481 -8.29 -10.91 23.63
CA ILE A 481 -7.05 -11.58 23.21
C ILE A 481 -5.89 -11.10 24.09
N ARG A 482 -5.10 -12.04 24.60
CA ARG A 482 -3.88 -11.75 25.35
C ARG A 482 -2.77 -11.32 24.39
N SER A 483 -2.52 -10.02 24.36
CA SER A 483 -1.45 -9.40 23.58
C SER A 483 -0.08 -9.93 23.97
N PHE A 484 0.85 -9.94 23.02
CA PHE A 484 2.27 -9.88 23.35
C PHE A 484 2.56 -8.60 24.16
N VAL A 485 3.57 -8.65 25.02
CA VAL A 485 3.93 -7.55 25.90
C VAL A 485 5.35 -7.10 25.60
N TYR A 486 5.48 -5.89 25.08
CA TYR A 486 6.78 -5.26 24.86
C TYR A 486 7.10 -4.34 26.03
N GLN A 487 8.18 -4.62 26.77
CA GLN A 487 8.62 -3.79 27.90
C GLN A 487 7.48 -3.44 28.89
N GLN A 488 6.65 -4.42 29.24
CA GLN A 488 5.47 -4.25 30.11
C GLN A 488 4.36 -3.35 29.55
N ILE A 489 4.33 -3.09 28.25
CA ILE A 489 3.29 -2.35 27.55
C ILE A 489 2.62 -3.26 26.52
N LYS A 490 1.30 -3.16 26.38
CA LYS A 490 0.56 -3.77 25.27
C LYS A 490 0.61 -2.85 24.07
N LEU A 491 0.97 -3.40 22.91
CA LEU A 491 1.10 -2.64 21.69
C LEU A 491 0.09 -3.11 20.65
N ASP A 492 -0.61 -2.16 20.06
CA ASP A 492 -1.35 -2.35 18.82
C ASP A 492 -0.43 -1.91 17.66
N LEU A 493 -0.22 -2.77 16.67
CA LEU A 493 0.53 -2.41 15.46
C LEU A 493 -0.39 -1.63 14.52
N CYS A 494 0.00 -0.39 14.21
CA CYS A 494 -0.75 0.52 13.36
C CYS A 494 -0.18 0.55 11.93
N PHE A 495 -0.92 -0.03 11.00
CA PHE A 495 -0.63 0.00 9.56
C PHE A 495 -1.53 1.01 8.85
N TYR A 496 -1.20 1.30 7.60
CA TYR A 496 -2.07 2.03 6.69
C TYR A 496 -2.42 1.19 5.46
N LEU A 497 -3.69 1.26 5.07
CA LEU A 497 -4.24 0.61 3.89
C LEU A 497 -4.73 1.67 2.93
N LEU A 498 -4.16 1.70 1.71
CA LEU A 498 -4.63 2.53 0.62
C LEU A 498 -5.57 1.71 -0.26
N ILE A 499 -6.81 2.16 -0.41
CA ILE A 499 -7.75 1.61 -1.40
C ILE A 499 -7.81 2.59 -2.56
N ALA A 500 -7.41 2.18 -3.77
CA ALA A 500 -7.46 3.01 -4.97
C ALA A 500 -8.46 2.44 -5.98
N GLN A 501 -9.37 3.29 -6.46
CA GLN A 501 -10.30 3.03 -7.54
C GLN A 501 -9.83 3.82 -8.76
N ILE A 502 -9.27 3.13 -9.76
CA ILE A 502 -8.81 3.77 -11.00
C ILE A 502 -9.35 2.98 -12.17
N ASN A 503 -10.05 3.65 -13.08
CA ASN A 503 -10.53 3.05 -14.32
C ASN A 503 -11.48 1.84 -14.11
N GLY A 504 -12.26 1.85 -13.03
CA GLY A 504 -13.13 0.72 -12.70
C GLY A 504 -12.41 -0.48 -12.05
N ILE A 505 -11.10 -0.35 -11.78
CA ILE A 505 -10.29 -1.34 -11.08
C ILE A 505 -10.07 -0.84 -9.66
N VAL A 506 -10.46 -1.67 -8.69
CA VAL A 506 -10.17 -1.45 -7.27
C VAL A 506 -8.92 -2.23 -6.90
N ARG A 507 -7.99 -1.57 -6.22
CA ARG A 507 -6.85 -2.21 -5.56
C ARG A 507 -6.74 -1.75 -4.13
N ALA A 508 -6.31 -2.66 -3.26
CA ALA A 508 -5.91 -2.32 -1.92
C ALA A 508 -4.41 -2.59 -1.75
N TYR A 509 -3.73 -1.65 -1.11
CA TYR A 509 -2.30 -1.69 -0.87
C TYR A 509 -2.01 -1.48 0.61
N LEU A 510 -1.27 -2.41 1.22
CA LEU A 510 -0.79 -2.29 2.59
C LEU A 510 0.54 -1.53 2.60
N PHE A 511 0.63 -0.45 3.37
CA PHE A 511 1.90 0.20 3.67
C PHE A 511 2.67 -0.73 4.61
N GLU A 512 3.78 -1.31 4.15
CA GLU A 512 4.50 -2.35 4.92
C GLU A 512 5.25 -1.78 6.13
N GLN A 513 5.41 -0.46 6.21
CA GLN A 513 5.86 0.21 7.41
C GLN A 513 4.72 0.37 8.42
N PHE A 514 5.03 0.21 9.70
CA PHE A 514 4.08 0.43 10.79
C PHE A 514 4.70 1.22 11.94
N TYR A 515 3.87 1.56 12.92
CA TYR A 515 4.35 1.97 14.24
C TYR A 515 3.53 1.25 15.31
N GLY A 516 4.13 1.02 16.49
CA GLY A 516 3.41 0.52 17.64
C GLY A 516 2.72 1.68 18.37
N GLU A 517 1.46 1.53 18.70
CA GLU A 517 0.72 2.44 19.58
C GLU A 517 0.41 1.70 20.89
N GLN A 518 0.56 2.39 22.02
CA GLN A 518 0.13 1.81 23.29
C GLN A 518 -1.37 1.50 23.24
N SER A 519 -1.72 0.24 23.56
CA SER A 519 -3.09 -0.22 23.54
C SER A 519 -3.93 0.53 24.58
N GLN A 520 -5.17 0.86 24.22
CA GLN A 520 -6.14 1.46 25.14
C GLN A 520 -6.63 0.48 26.21
N LEU A 521 -6.39 -0.81 26.01
CA LEU A 521 -6.74 -1.88 26.93
C LEU A 521 -5.68 -2.01 28.03
N ASN A 522 -6.09 -1.68 29.26
CA ASN A 522 -5.27 -1.97 30.43
C ASN A 522 -5.00 -3.48 30.59
N PHE A 523 -3.94 -3.82 31.31
CA PHE A 523 -3.74 -5.19 31.79
C PHE A 523 -4.95 -5.67 32.57
N SER A 524 -5.43 -6.87 32.23
CA SER A 524 -6.42 -7.58 33.03
C SER A 524 -5.85 -7.84 34.43
N PRO A 525 -6.70 -8.03 35.46
CA PRO A 525 -6.21 -8.33 36.81
C PRO A 525 -5.24 -9.52 36.85
N LEU A 526 -5.53 -10.57 36.07
CA LEU A 526 -4.68 -11.76 35.93
C LEU A 526 -3.31 -11.46 35.32
N GLU A 527 -3.25 -10.58 34.31
CA GLU A 527 -1.97 -10.21 33.67
C GLU A 527 -1.11 -9.34 34.58
N LYS A 528 -1.75 -8.44 35.36
CA LYS A 528 -1.06 -7.63 36.36
C LYS A 528 -0.31 -8.51 37.36
N ASP A 529 -0.98 -9.53 37.89
CA ASP A 529 -0.37 -10.46 38.85
C ASP A 529 0.82 -11.24 38.28
N MET A 530 0.87 -11.45 36.96
CA MET A 530 2.02 -12.08 36.29
C MET A 530 3.17 -11.09 36.10
N LEU A 531 2.87 -9.85 35.68
CA LEU A 531 3.86 -8.80 35.45
C LEU A 531 4.55 -8.32 36.73
N PHE A 532 3.79 -8.20 37.83
CA PHE A 532 4.34 -7.79 39.14
C PHE A 532 5.28 -8.85 39.76
N LYS A 533 5.31 -10.07 39.22
CA LYS A 533 6.23 -11.12 39.66
C LYS A 533 7.56 -11.10 38.89
N SER A 534 7.58 -10.54 37.68
CA SER A 534 8.79 -10.35 36.86
C SER A 534 9.36 -8.94 37.11
N ASN A 535 9.93 -8.72 38.29
CA ASN A 535 10.62 -7.46 38.60
C ASN A 535 11.94 -7.36 37.83
N GLU A 536 11.94 -6.69 36.69
CA GLU A 536 13.12 -5.99 36.18
C GLU A 536 12.74 -4.56 35.77
N GLN A 537 13.70 -3.66 36.00
CA GLN A 537 13.54 -2.22 36.08
C GLN A 537 12.85 -1.62 34.86
N PHE A 538 11.77 -0.89 35.10
CA PHE A 538 11.14 -0.03 34.11
C PHE A 538 12.14 1.06 33.71
N ASN A 539 12.51 1.11 32.44
CA ASN A 539 13.26 2.25 31.91
C ASN A 539 12.24 3.38 31.68
N ASP A 540 12.14 4.32 32.62
CA ASP A 540 11.36 5.58 32.54
C ASP A 540 11.66 6.45 31.31
N ASN A 541 12.56 6.04 30.42
CA ASN A 541 13.04 6.81 29.29
C ASN A 541 12.14 6.73 28.03
N TYR A 542 11.17 5.83 27.96
CA TYR A 542 10.23 5.76 26.83
C TYR A 542 8.96 6.54 27.12
N ASN A 543 9.08 7.87 27.07
CA ASN A 543 7.97 8.82 27.26
C ASN A 543 7.10 9.02 26.00
N SER A 544 7.14 8.12 25.01
CA SER A 544 6.32 8.22 23.81
C SER A 544 5.30 7.09 23.73
N ASP A 545 4.02 7.44 23.64
CA ASP A 545 2.89 6.51 23.42
C ASP A 545 2.99 5.73 22.08
N LYS A 546 4.01 6.05 21.27
CA LYS A 546 4.29 5.45 19.97
C LYS A 546 5.73 4.98 19.87
N ILE A 547 5.91 3.84 19.22
CA ILE A 547 7.19 3.14 19.09
C ILE A 547 7.44 2.87 17.60
N GLN A 548 8.66 3.13 17.13
CA GLN A 548 9.05 2.91 15.74
C GLN A 548 9.10 1.41 15.40
N MET A 549 8.74 1.04 14.17
CA MET A 549 8.82 -0.33 13.67
C MET A 549 10.19 -0.97 13.90
N LYS A 550 11.29 -0.24 13.64
CA LYS A 550 12.65 -0.76 13.83
C LYS A 550 12.85 -1.38 15.23
N THR A 551 12.43 -0.68 16.27
CA THR A 551 12.57 -1.15 17.66
C THR A 551 11.69 -2.37 17.96
N ILE A 552 10.50 -2.44 17.35
CA ILE A 552 9.59 -3.59 17.50
C ILE A 552 10.13 -4.81 16.76
N LEU A 553 10.75 -4.62 15.58
CA LEU A 553 11.39 -5.70 14.84
C LEU A 553 12.61 -6.25 15.57
N GLU A 554 13.46 -5.38 16.14
CA GLU A 554 14.58 -5.80 17.00
C GLU A 554 14.10 -6.70 18.15
N TYR A 555 12.94 -6.39 18.73
CA TYR A 555 12.33 -7.25 19.76
C TYR A 555 11.84 -8.61 19.23
N PHE A 556 11.25 -8.66 18.03
CA PHE A 556 10.88 -9.94 17.43
C PHE A 556 12.11 -10.80 17.10
N ASP A 557 13.21 -10.17 16.65
CA ASP A 557 14.49 -10.84 16.43
C ASP A 557 15.07 -11.42 17.72
N ASP A 558 15.02 -10.67 18.83
CA ASP A 558 15.42 -11.14 20.16
C ASP A 558 14.56 -12.33 20.62
N CYS A 559 13.27 -12.33 20.27
CA CYS A 559 12.35 -13.45 20.49
C CYS A 559 12.54 -14.62 19.50
N ARG A 560 13.45 -14.50 18.52
CA ARG A 560 13.66 -15.46 17.42
C ARG A 560 12.41 -15.68 16.56
N VAL A 561 11.66 -14.62 16.32
CA VAL A 561 10.47 -14.63 15.46
C VAL A 561 10.76 -13.81 14.21
N ASP A 562 10.79 -14.49 13.06
CA ASP A 562 10.94 -13.84 11.77
C ASP A 562 9.61 -13.15 11.39
N TYR A 563 9.59 -11.82 11.53
CA TYR A 563 8.42 -11.00 11.20
C TYR A 563 8.01 -11.13 9.73
N ASP A 564 8.96 -11.08 8.81
CA ASP A 564 8.71 -11.08 7.37
C ASP A 564 8.17 -12.43 6.87
N TYR A 565 8.60 -13.53 7.50
CA TYR A 565 8.17 -14.88 7.11
C TYR A 565 6.92 -15.36 7.85
N LYS A 566 6.75 -14.98 9.12
CA LYS A 566 5.65 -15.50 9.96
C LYS A 566 4.49 -14.51 10.09
N ILE A 567 4.77 -13.26 10.46
CA ILE A 567 3.72 -12.31 10.89
C ILE A 567 3.15 -11.52 9.70
N LEU A 568 4.03 -10.91 8.89
CA LEU A 568 3.62 -10.04 7.77
C LEU A 568 2.74 -10.76 6.74
N PRO A 569 3.01 -12.03 6.33
CA PRO A 569 2.15 -12.73 5.39
C PRO A 569 0.74 -12.96 5.94
N GLU A 570 0.62 -13.31 7.22
CA GLU A 570 -0.68 -13.46 7.88
C GLU A 570 -1.45 -12.13 7.96
N ILE A 571 -0.76 -11.02 8.25
CA ILE A 571 -1.38 -9.68 8.21
C ILE A 571 -1.92 -9.37 6.81
N LYS A 572 -1.13 -9.58 5.75
CA LYS A 572 -1.57 -9.35 4.37
C LYS A 572 -2.77 -10.21 4.01
N MET A 573 -2.78 -11.47 4.44
CA MET A 573 -3.92 -12.38 4.24
C MET A 573 -5.18 -11.84 4.95
N ILE A 574 -5.09 -11.49 6.23
CA ILE A 574 -6.23 -10.94 7.00
C ILE A 574 -6.81 -9.70 6.30
N ILE A 575 -5.95 -8.79 5.84
CA ILE A 575 -6.37 -7.57 5.14
C ILE A 575 -7.00 -7.89 3.78
N CYS A 576 -6.44 -8.85 3.04
CA CYS A 576 -7.01 -9.31 1.77
C CYS A 576 -8.44 -9.86 1.98
N GLU A 577 -8.63 -10.76 2.96
CA GLU A 577 -9.95 -11.31 3.27
C GLU A 577 -10.93 -10.23 3.73
N TYR A 578 -10.46 -9.27 4.53
CA TYR A 578 -11.29 -8.13 4.91
C TYR A 578 -11.78 -7.38 3.67
N ILE A 579 -10.88 -7.06 2.73
CA ILE A 579 -11.27 -6.34 1.51
C ILE A 579 -12.23 -7.16 0.66
N ARG A 580 -12.05 -8.48 0.53
CA ARG A 580 -13.00 -9.38 -0.15
C ARG A 580 -14.39 -9.30 0.49
N SER A 581 -14.48 -9.22 1.81
CA SER A 581 -15.76 -9.17 2.53
C SER A 581 -16.58 -7.89 2.27
N VAL A 582 -15.92 -6.78 1.91
CA VAL A 582 -16.57 -5.47 1.71
C VAL A 582 -16.59 -5.02 0.25
N PHE A 583 -15.82 -5.66 -0.62
CA PHE A 583 -15.62 -5.26 -2.01
C PHE A 583 -16.92 -5.10 -2.82
N THR A 584 -17.86 -6.04 -2.69
CA THR A 584 -19.13 -6.02 -3.44
C THR A 584 -20.02 -4.83 -3.09
N GLN A 585 -19.75 -4.15 -1.97
CA GLN A 585 -20.52 -3.02 -1.48
C GLN A 585 -19.84 -1.67 -1.78
N MET A 586 -18.63 -1.69 -2.35
CA MET A 586 -17.91 -0.48 -2.75
C MET A 586 -18.47 0.01 -4.09
N PRO A 587 -19.14 1.19 -4.14
CA PRO A 587 -19.46 1.78 -5.42
C PRO A 587 -18.15 2.21 -6.09
N VAL A 588 -18.01 1.85 -7.37
CA VAL A 588 -16.81 2.18 -8.13
C VAL A 588 -17.09 3.43 -8.97
N LYS A 589 -16.49 4.54 -8.56
CA LYS A 589 -16.49 5.79 -9.34
C LYS A 589 -15.23 5.89 -10.19
N ASP A 590 -15.16 6.90 -11.05
CA ASP A 590 -14.07 7.10 -12.02
C ASP A 590 -12.67 6.92 -11.41
N HIS A 591 -12.30 7.78 -10.46
CA HIS A 591 -10.95 7.90 -9.92
C HIS A 591 -10.97 8.42 -8.49
N ASN A 592 -10.89 7.55 -7.48
CA ASN A 592 -10.84 7.96 -6.06
C ASN A 592 -9.91 7.04 -5.29
N PHE A 593 -9.47 7.48 -4.12
CA PHE A 593 -8.76 6.62 -3.19
C PHE A 593 -9.22 6.88 -1.76
N GLU A 594 -8.93 5.97 -0.85
CA GLU A 594 -9.21 6.10 0.58
C GLU A 594 -7.99 5.60 1.36
N LEU A 595 -7.57 6.34 2.38
CA LEU A 595 -6.48 5.92 3.25
C LEU A 595 -7.04 5.54 4.63
N LEU A 596 -6.96 4.26 4.96
CA LEU A 596 -7.47 3.69 6.20
C LEU A 596 -6.31 3.35 7.14
N GLN A 597 -6.48 3.63 8.42
CA GLN A 597 -5.62 3.12 9.48
C GLN A 597 -6.13 1.74 9.91
N VAL A 598 -5.23 0.77 9.97
CA VAL A 598 -5.51 -0.63 10.35
C VAL A 598 -4.80 -0.93 11.66
N LYS A 599 -5.53 -1.40 12.67
CA LYS A 599 -4.97 -1.83 13.96
C LYS A 599 -4.93 -3.34 14.05
N ILE A 600 -3.71 -3.88 14.18
CA ILE A 600 -3.45 -5.30 14.35
C ILE A 600 -2.91 -5.54 15.76
N LEU A 601 -3.49 -6.47 16.50
CA LEU A 601 -2.93 -6.99 17.74
C LEU A 601 -2.13 -8.24 17.42
N ILE A 602 -0.96 -8.40 18.03
CA ILE A 602 -0.21 -9.65 17.98
C ILE A 602 -0.42 -10.37 19.32
N ASP A 603 -0.82 -11.64 19.30
CA ASP A 603 -0.96 -12.40 20.54
C ASP A 603 0.37 -12.98 21.03
N ASN A 604 0.34 -13.68 22.17
CA ASN A 604 1.51 -14.33 22.76
C ASN A 604 2.06 -15.52 21.93
N GLN A 605 1.37 -15.97 20.89
CA GLN A 605 1.83 -16.99 19.94
C GLN A 605 2.34 -16.36 18.63
N TYR A 606 2.38 -15.03 18.58
CA TYR A 606 2.73 -14.21 17.43
C TYR A 606 1.72 -14.33 16.27
N LYS A 607 0.47 -14.67 16.57
CA LYS A 607 -0.62 -14.62 15.59
C LYS A 607 -1.18 -13.18 15.53
N PRO A 608 -1.33 -12.59 14.35
CA PRO A 608 -1.98 -11.30 14.17
C PRO A 608 -3.51 -11.42 14.21
N TRP A 609 -4.15 -10.41 14.81
CA TRP A 609 -5.60 -10.28 14.94
C TRP A 609 -6.02 -8.89 14.49
N LEU A 610 -6.97 -8.81 13.56
CA LEU A 610 -7.52 -7.52 13.16
C LEU A 610 -8.48 -6.99 14.22
N ILE A 611 -8.20 -5.79 14.74
CA ILE A 611 -8.94 -5.20 15.85
C ILE A 611 -9.88 -4.09 15.38
N ASP A 612 -9.38 -3.26 14.46
CA ASP A 612 -10.07 -2.07 13.99
C ASP A 612 -9.53 -1.59 12.64
N ILE A 613 -10.40 -0.96 11.85
CA ILE A 613 -10.05 -0.27 10.60
C ILE A 613 -10.85 1.01 10.58
N LYS A 614 -10.19 2.15 10.35
CA LYS A 614 -10.86 3.46 10.33
C LYS A 614 -10.27 4.40 9.29
N PRO A 615 -11.04 5.36 8.76
CA PRO A 615 -10.50 6.40 7.90
C PRO A 615 -9.44 7.22 8.62
N THR A 616 -8.43 7.65 7.89
CA THR A 616 -7.40 8.53 8.43
C THR A 616 -7.97 9.94 8.54
N THR A 617 -8.26 10.38 9.76
CA THR A 617 -8.79 11.73 10.02
C THR A 617 -7.68 12.74 10.28
N GLU A 618 -6.55 12.30 10.84
CA GLU A 618 -5.43 13.14 11.23
C GLU A 618 -4.13 12.33 11.20
N PHE A 619 -3.07 12.92 10.65
CA PHE A 619 -1.73 12.39 10.77
C PHE A 619 -1.08 12.95 12.04
N ASP A 620 -0.52 12.06 12.85
CA ASP A 620 0.26 12.50 14.00
C ASP A 620 1.59 13.08 13.54
N LEU A 621 1.86 14.32 13.95
CA LEU A 621 3.09 15.07 13.66
C LEU A 621 3.81 15.47 14.95
N SER A 622 3.51 14.84 16.07
CA SER A 622 4.03 15.17 17.41
C SER A 622 5.54 14.92 17.53
N THR A 623 6.04 13.84 16.93
CA THR A 623 7.46 13.46 16.95
C THR A 623 8.08 13.53 15.56
N ASP A 624 9.39 13.66 15.49
CA ASP A 624 10.09 13.79 14.20
C ASP A 624 9.95 12.53 13.34
N PHE A 625 10.01 11.34 13.95
CA PHE A 625 9.80 10.10 13.20
C PHE A 625 8.37 9.96 12.66
N MET A 626 7.36 10.43 13.41
CA MET A 626 5.97 10.42 12.94
C MET A 626 5.76 11.40 11.77
N LYS A 627 6.44 12.56 11.79
CA LYS A 627 6.43 13.50 10.64
C LYS A 627 7.05 12.86 9.40
N GLU A 628 8.20 12.20 9.54
CA GLU A 628 8.87 11.50 8.43
C GLU A 628 8.00 10.36 7.90
N TYR A 629 7.47 9.53 8.80
CA TYR A 629 6.57 8.43 8.49
C TYR A 629 5.31 8.91 7.74
N ALA A 630 4.64 9.95 8.25
CA ALA A 630 3.45 10.51 7.60
C ALA A 630 3.77 11.12 6.23
N GLN A 631 4.92 11.78 6.09
CA GLN A 631 5.33 12.35 4.80
C GLN A 631 5.58 11.24 3.77
N GLN A 632 6.29 10.18 4.15
CA GLN A 632 6.55 9.02 3.28
C GLN A 632 5.27 8.30 2.90
N LEU A 633 4.38 8.06 3.86
CA LEU A 633 3.07 7.45 3.65
C LEU A 633 2.24 8.23 2.63
N ILE A 634 2.11 9.55 2.81
CA ILE A 634 1.32 10.41 1.92
C ILE A 634 1.98 10.47 0.54
N ASP A 635 3.29 10.62 0.45
CA ASP A 635 3.97 10.70 -0.84
C ASP A 635 3.81 9.40 -1.64
N ASN A 636 4.01 8.24 -0.99
CA ASN A 636 3.82 6.93 -1.61
C ASN A 636 2.36 6.70 -2.02
N ALA A 637 1.39 7.18 -1.23
CA ALA A 637 -0.03 7.09 -1.58
C ALA A 637 -0.36 7.93 -2.81
N LEU A 638 0.11 9.18 -2.86
CA LEU A 638 -0.05 10.07 -4.01
C LEU A 638 0.61 9.50 -5.28
N GLN A 639 1.74 8.81 -5.16
CA GLN A 639 2.36 8.14 -6.30
C GLN A 639 1.46 7.06 -6.93
N LEU A 640 0.75 6.28 -6.11
CA LEU A 640 -0.13 5.20 -6.56
C LEU A 640 -1.54 5.64 -6.94
N SER A 641 -2.00 6.79 -6.45
CA SER A 641 -3.36 7.28 -6.70
C SER A 641 -3.43 8.49 -7.63
N VAL A 642 -2.55 9.47 -7.45
CA VAL A 642 -2.59 10.77 -8.14
C VAL A 642 -1.61 10.81 -9.30
N ASP A 643 -0.34 10.43 -9.10
CA ASP A 643 0.69 10.54 -10.14
C ASP A 643 0.47 9.54 -11.29
N VAL A 644 -0.22 8.42 -11.03
CA VAL A 644 -0.71 7.50 -12.07
C VAL A 644 -1.64 8.22 -13.05
N LEU A 645 -2.49 9.13 -12.54
CA LEU A 645 -3.48 9.87 -13.33
C LEU A 645 -2.95 11.22 -13.85
N PHE A 646 -1.94 11.77 -13.19
CA PHE A 646 -1.32 13.04 -13.53
C PHE A 646 0.20 12.92 -13.52
N PRO A 647 0.77 12.17 -14.48
CA PRO A 647 2.20 11.90 -14.53
C PRO A 647 2.99 13.20 -14.65
N SER A 648 4.22 13.16 -14.12
CA SER A 648 5.16 14.29 -14.25
C SER A 648 5.33 14.72 -15.71
N PRO A 649 5.48 16.03 -15.98
CA PRO A 649 5.75 16.52 -17.32
C PRO A 649 7.03 15.91 -17.90
N SER A 650 7.04 15.74 -19.23
CA SER A 650 8.22 15.25 -19.95
C SER A 650 9.40 16.23 -19.89
N ILE A 651 9.12 17.53 -19.69
CA ILE A 651 10.13 18.58 -19.58
C ILE A 651 10.29 18.97 -18.11
N TRP A 652 11.45 18.67 -17.54
CA TRP A 652 11.78 19.06 -16.16
C TRP A 652 12.54 20.38 -16.11
N PRO A 653 12.01 21.45 -15.48
CA PRO A 653 12.68 22.74 -15.37
C PRO A 653 14.01 22.64 -14.61
N LYS A 654 15.01 23.41 -15.03
CA LYS A 654 16.37 23.38 -14.44
C LYS A 654 16.37 23.78 -12.96
N ASP A 655 15.55 24.76 -12.59
CA ASP A 655 15.37 25.26 -11.22
C ASP A 655 14.66 24.26 -10.30
N LYS A 656 13.91 23.31 -10.87
CA LYS A 656 13.19 22.26 -10.14
C LYS A 656 13.93 20.94 -10.06
N ARG A 657 15.14 20.82 -10.62
CA ARG A 657 15.93 19.57 -10.67
C ARG A 657 16.06 18.89 -9.31
N ARG A 658 16.27 19.66 -8.23
CA ARG A 658 16.43 19.13 -6.86
C ARG A 658 15.21 18.37 -6.33
N LEU A 659 14.02 18.62 -6.87
CA LEU A 659 12.81 17.94 -6.43
C LEU A 659 12.79 16.46 -6.85
N ILE A 660 13.53 16.09 -7.90
CA ILE A 660 13.59 14.67 -8.33
C ILE A 660 14.27 13.79 -7.28
N ASP A 661 15.19 14.37 -6.51
CA ASP A 661 15.96 13.64 -5.50
C ASP A 661 15.07 13.21 -4.33
N ILE A 662 13.95 13.93 -4.12
CA ILE A 662 12.98 13.67 -3.06
C ILE A 662 12.11 12.45 -3.37
N TYR A 663 11.84 12.18 -4.65
CA TYR A 663 11.05 11.00 -5.02
C TYR A 663 11.82 9.75 -4.64
N SER A 664 11.18 8.93 -3.80
CA SER A 664 11.65 7.58 -3.56
C SER A 664 11.49 6.77 -4.84
N GLU A 665 12.54 6.05 -5.24
CA GLU A 665 12.43 5.04 -6.29
C GLU A 665 11.60 3.83 -5.83
N GLN A 666 11.44 3.70 -4.50
CA GLN A 666 10.74 2.62 -3.85
C GLN A 666 9.48 3.15 -3.16
N ASN A 667 8.34 2.61 -3.55
CA ASN A 667 7.08 2.75 -2.85
C ASN A 667 6.90 1.60 -1.84
N ASP A 668 6.68 1.90 -0.57
CA ASP A 668 6.56 0.88 0.51
C ASP A 668 5.16 0.25 0.60
N PHE A 669 4.26 0.60 -0.33
CA PHE A 669 2.98 -0.08 -0.46
C PHE A 669 3.14 -1.41 -1.22
N ALA A 670 2.63 -2.49 -0.61
CA ALA A 670 2.48 -3.79 -1.25
C ALA A 670 1.01 -4.03 -1.61
N VAL A 671 0.75 -4.55 -2.82
CA VAL A 671 -0.60 -4.95 -3.23
C VAL A 671 -1.07 -6.11 -2.35
N VAL A 672 -2.25 -5.99 -1.75
CA VAL A 672 -2.91 -7.06 -0.99
C VAL A 672 -4.24 -7.49 -1.60
N PHE A 673 -4.81 -6.69 -2.50
CA PHE A 673 -6.02 -7.04 -3.24
C PHE A 673 -6.04 -6.37 -4.62
N ASP A 674 -6.41 -7.11 -5.65
CA ASP A 674 -6.70 -6.61 -7.00
C ASP A 674 -8.05 -7.16 -7.47
N SER A 675 -9.04 -6.29 -7.67
CA SER A 675 -10.39 -6.66 -8.10
C SER A 675 -10.46 -7.53 -9.36
N ARG A 676 -9.45 -7.48 -10.24
CA ARG A 676 -9.41 -8.31 -11.45
C ARG A 676 -9.03 -9.76 -11.15
N MET A 677 -8.34 -10.01 -10.03
CA MET A 677 -7.93 -11.35 -9.60
C MET A 677 -8.80 -11.84 -8.44
N ASP A 678 -8.87 -11.02 -7.39
CA ASP A 678 -9.51 -11.34 -6.11
C ASP A 678 -11.02 -11.02 -6.11
N GLY A 679 -11.47 -10.13 -6.99
CA GLY A 679 -12.87 -9.75 -7.11
C GLY A 679 -13.73 -10.71 -7.94
N GLN A 680 -13.08 -11.60 -8.71
CA GLN A 680 -13.78 -12.55 -9.57
C GLN A 680 -14.61 -13.53 -8.74
N GLY A 681 -15.86 -13.74 -9.13
CA GLY A 681 -16.77 -14.66 -8.43
C GLY A 681 -17.32 -14.14 -7.10
N LEU A 682 -16.79 -13.04 -6.53
CA LEU A 682 -17.34 -12.47 -5.30
C LEU A 682 -18.77 -11.96 -5.52
N LYS A 683 -19.08 -11.31 -6.65
CA LYS A 683 -20.46 -10.90 -6.95
C LYS A 683 -21.42 -12.09 -6.95
N SER A 684 -21.09 -13.15 -7.70
CA SER A 684 -21.87 -14.38 -7.76
C SER A 684 -22.05 -15.01 -6.37
N LEU A 685 -20.99 -15.01 -5.55
CA LEU A 685 -21.05 -15.52 -4.17
C LEU A 685 -22.09 -14.77 -3.31
N PHE A 686 -22.20 -13.45 -3.48
CA PHE A 686 -23.15 -12.61 -2.74
C PHE A 686 -24.56 -12.61 -3.36
N GLU A 687 -24.71 -12.93 -4.65
CA GLU A 687 -25.98 -13.00 -5.37
C GLU A 687 -26.67 -14.38 -5.20
N GLU A 688 -25.94 -15.49 -5.36
CA GLU A 688 -26.49 -16.86 -5.34
C GLU A 688 -27.04 -17.30 -3.97
N LYS A 689 -26.58 -16.68 -2.89
CA LYS A 689 -26.93 -17.06 -1.50
C LYS A 689 -27.85 -16.06 -0.80
N GLN A 690 -28.36 -15.05 -1.50
CA GLN A 690 -29.52 -14.31 -0.98
C GLN A 690 -30.71 -15.27 -1.11
N PRO A 691 -31.27 -15.80 -0.01
CA PRO A 691 -32.52 -16.54 -0.11
C PRO A 691 -33.50 -15.64 -0.84
N GLU A 692 -34.20 -16.15 -1.86
CA GLU A 692 -35.28 -15.41 -2.52
C GLU A 692 -36.13 -14.82 -1.41
N SER A 693 -35.98 -13.52 -1.16
CA SER A 693 -36.82 -12.81 -0.22
C SER A 693 -38.22 -13.02 -0.77
N ILE A 694 -39.03 -13.75 0.00
CA ILE A 694 -40.45 -13.94 -0.25
C ILE A 694 -40.96 -12.59 -0.71
N LYS A 695 -41.36 -12.51 -1.99
CA LYS A 695 -41.95 -11.30 -2.52
C LYS A 695 -43.19 -11.06 -1.67
N ASP A 696 -43.16 -10.00 -0.87
CA ASP A 696 -44.31 -9.48 -0.14
C ASP A 696 -45.34 -8.91 -1.14
N ASP A 697 -45.84 -9.75 -2.04
CA ASP A 697 -46.91 -9.42 -3.00
C ASP A 697 -48.31 -9.71 -2.42
N GLU A 698 -48.44 -10.02 -1.13
CA GLU A 698 -49.74 -10.12 -0.44
C GLU A 698 -49.67 -9.52 0.97
N PHE A 699 -49.78 -8.19 1.09
CA PHE A 699 -50.38 -7.52 2.25
C PHE A 699 -51.06 -6.19 1.85
#